data_AF-A0A2V8FFN2-F1
#
_entry.id   AF-A0A2V8FFN2-F1
#
_cell.length_a   1.000
_cell.length_b   1.000
_cell.length_c   1.000
_cell.angle_alpha   90.00
_cell.angle_beta   90.00
_cell.angle_gamma   90.00
#
_symmetry.space_group_name_H-M   'P 1'
#
loop_
_entity.id
_entity.type
_entity.pdbx_description
1 polymer ?
#
loop_
_entity_poly.entity_id
_entity_poly.type
_entity_poly.pdbx_seq_one_letter_code
_entity_poly.pdbx_strand_id
1 'polypeptide(L)'
;MSEKVERLVMRAFRGVPGEMTVDFGQGESIAVYGDNGTGKSTIADALEWYFTGEIELLNHEGRQHAVRYVGGDDGEVTSVEVFTNGSLGGKVVFPDERSAEAYHAMGRETFLLRGRTLADFINKTKTEKWKALVEILGLDAIESLREDLQRVRNELRKESKAAEEQVQSYRRAIGSAGEAVTHETVLANLQQICGMLNVDPPQSLDQVVDPSWLTAAVGASVAGSEPSERERFLTEFKTLNTPALDASTLEGWNALVTSERAQLLPRASLVREAKRLFETRSIDGRCPLCGQSVDGRQLARRIESALVDMMEASRELERFREPLAQGVEELAAAYKKRESLYTRAPAMGLELPPVPSPPRSALHASIEALAPLDIKAIAGYLSELGKWDRAASKVSRAASPTGPSTRDTQLVMLAAICQQVRNWRMAEQKAARALRASTLADRVFERYQAKQKEDLAGLLKQISGRVAHIYARLHPDEDLAAVSIEPWTAKGVELAIEFHGSRQRPPHGVLSESHLNSLAIALFLAMAEEFNEQLVFLLLDDVINSFDVEHRGRLAELLADEFSDWQLIVLTHDQQFFEHLCRRAPSWRKLEFTSWSYLSGPRTARYATSGILAAARDRLESGDVHGAAAKARRGLEELLQEVCEALRAPLPFRRGQANDKREMAELFKGVRRTLKERAKGLLESIEPLLKNLEADVGATLNVEIHGGGHRSAASEVAVALKRIEALDGQWSCPQCRTRVWHRGTPEAARCKCGQTAFPPIPVGQ
;
A
#
# COMPACT_ATOMS: atom_id res chain seq x y z
N MET A 1 -14.74 4.25 14.00
CA MET A 1 -15.07 5.54 14.66
C MET A 1 -14.79 6.61 13.64
N SER A 2 -15.69 7.58 13.46
CA SER A 2 -15.52 8.69 12.51
C SER A 2 -14.71 9.81 13.15
N GLU A 3 -13.56 10.11 12.56
CA GLU A 3 -12.53 11.01 13.07
C GLU A 3 -12.74 12.41 12.48
N LYS A 4 -12.85 13.40 13.37
CA LYS A 4 -12.93 14.83 13.07
C LYS A 4 -11.78 15.53 13.77
N VAL A 5 -11.20 16.53 13.11
CA VAL A 5 -10.10 17.34 13.63
C VAL A 5 -10.65 18.38 14.60
N GLU A 6 -10.20 18.38 15.84
CA GLU A 6 -10.60 19.35 16.87
C GLU A 6 -9.60 20.50 16.98
N ARG A 7 -8.31 20.21 16.76
CA ARG A 7 -7.24 21.21 16.87
C ARG A 7 -6.04 20.81 16.03
N LEU A 8 -5.39 21.80 15.42
CA LEU A 8 -4.13 21.68 14.70
C LEU A 8 -3.12 22.65 15.30
N VAL A 9 -1.95 22.15 15.67
CA VAL A 9 -0.82 22.95 16.17
C VAL A 9 0.36 22.75 15.24
N MET A 10 0.89 23.84 14.70
CA MET A 10 2.05 23.85 13.80
C MET A 10 3.18 24.63 14.48
N ARG A 11 4.39 24.08 14.48
CA ARG A 11 5.58 24.75 15.00
C ARG A 11 6.74 24.68 14.02
N ALA A 12 7.40 25.81 13.75
CA ALA A 12 8.52 25.93 12.83
C ALA A 12 8.28 25.21 11.48
N PHE A 13 7.05 25.29 10.98
CA PHE A 13 6.55 24.52 9.85
C PHE A 13 6.13 25.45 8.70
N ARG A 14 6.70 25.25 7.51
CA ARG A 14 6.40 26.00 6.29
C ARG A 14 6.42 27.51 6.49
N GLY A 15 5.28 28.19 6.46
CA GLY A 15 5.18 29.64 6.65
C GLY A 15 5.15 30.10 8.11
N VAL A 16 5.11 29.17 9.07
CA VAL A 16 5.00 29.45 10.52
C VAL A 16 6.38 29.40 11.17
N PRO A 17 6.94 30.54 11.64
CA PRO A 17 8.24 30.57 12.30
C PRO A 17 8.16 29.96 13.72
N GLY A 18 7.26 30.48 14.55
CA GLY A 18 7.05 29.99 15.92
C GLY A 18 5.96 28.92 15.97
N GLU A 19 4.94 29.13 16.80
CA GLU A 19 3.80 28.25 16.96
C GLU A 19 2.51 28.90 16.48
N MET A 20 1.68 28.15 15.75
CA MET A 20 0.35 28.57 15.33
C MET A 20 -0.66 27.46 15.62
N THR A 21 -1.76 27.83 16.28
CA THR A 21 -2.87 26.91 16.57
C THR A 21 -4.10 27.29 15.76
N VAL A 22 -4.69 26.31 15.10
CA VAL A 22 -6.03 26.38 14.50
C VAL A 22 -6.97 25.53 15.34
N ASP A 23 -8.00 26.18 15.87
CA ASP A 23 -9.01 25.54 16.71
C ASP A 23 -10.28 25.30 15.89
N PHE A 24 -10.74 24.06 15.86
CA PHE A 24 -11.94 23.60 15.18
C PHE A 24 -13.07 23.26 16.16
N GLY A 25 -12.91 23.53 17.45
CA GLY A 25 -13.89 23.19 18.48
C GLY A 25 -14.09 21.70 18.62
N GLN A 26 -15.34 21.24 18.67
CA GLN A 26 -15.70 19.81 18.75
C GLN A 26 -15.82 19.16 17.35
N GLY A 27 -14.82 19.40 16.50
CA GLY A 27 -14.83 18.90 15.11
C GLY A 27 -15.79 19.68 14.19
N GLU A 28 -15.98 20.97 14.45
CA GLU A 28 -16.84 21.85 13.65
C GLU A 28 -16.18 22.17 12.30
N SER A 29 -16.98 22.34 11.26
CA SER A 29 -16.50 22.84 9.97
C SER A 29 -15.98 24.28 10.09
N ILE A 30 -15.00 24.64 9.26
CA ILE A 30 -14.37 25.96 9.26
C ILE A 30 -14.23 26.50 7.83
N ALA A 31 -14.58 27.77 7.66
CA ALA A 31 -14.23 28.54 6.48
C ALA A 31 -13.02 29.43 6.80
N VAL A 32 -12.00 29.36 5.94
CA VAL A 32 -10.75 30.10 6.06
C VAL A 32 -10.58 30.99 4.83
N TYR A 33 -10.54 32.30 5.06
CA TYR A 33 -10.28 33.30 4.02
C TYR A 33 -8.86 33.87 4.14
N GLY A 34 -8.25 34.23 3.02
CA GLY A 34 -7.03 35.05 3.02
C GLY A 34 -6.44 35.24 1.63
N ASP A 35 -5.80 36.38 1.42
CA ASP A 35 -5.13 36.69 0.16
C ASP A 35 -4.01 35.68 -0.15
N ASN A 36 -3.61 35.60 -1.43
CA ASN A 36 -2.49 34.76 -1.83
C ASN A 36 -1.19 35.17 -1.12
N GLY A 37 -0.46 34.17 -0.63
CA GLY A 37 0.77 34.39 0.13
C GLY A 37 0.58 34.72 1.62
N THR A 38 -0.65 34.74 2.14
CA THR A 38 -0.90 34.98 3.58
C THR A 38 -0.63 33.78 4.49
N GLY A 39 -0.39 32.59 3.93
CA GLY A 39 -0.09 31.37 4.67
C GLY A 39 -1.26 30.41 4.88
N LYS A 40 -2.44 30.66 4.28
CA LYS A 40 -3.63 29.80 4.40
C LYS A 40 -3.35 28.32 4.08
N SER A 41 -2.67 28.04 2.97
CA SER A 41 -2.36 26.67 2.52
C SER A 41 -1.36 25.95 3.45
N THR A 42 -0.74 26.64 4.41
CA THR A 42 0.04 25.97 5.46
C THR A 42 -0.82 25.04 6.32
N ILE A 43 -2.12 25.35 6.49
CA ILE A 43 -3.08 24.44 7.15
C ILE A 43 -3.22 23.15 6.35
N ALA A 44 -3.36 23.27 5.03
CA ALA A 44 -3.49 22.11 4.14
C ALA A 44 -2.21 21.27 4.10
N ASP A 45 -1.07 21.94 3.93
CA ASP A 45 0.26 21.32 3.96
C ASP A 45 0.50 20.54 5.26
N ALA A 46 0.06 21.07 6.42
CA ALA A 46 0.27 20.43 7.71
C ALA A 46 -0.59 19.18 7.89
N LEU A 47 -1.87 19.23 7.52
CA LEU A 47 -2.77 18.07 7.59
C LEU A 47 -2.38 17.00 6.56
N GLU A 48 -1.99 17.39 5.35
CA GLU A 48 -1.45 16.46 4.36
C GLU A 48 -0.22 15.75 4.89
N TRP A 49 0.81 16.50 5.32
CA TRP A 49 2.03 15.92 5.85
C TRP A 49 1.78 15.02 7.06
N TYR A 50 0.86 15.41 7.94
CA TYR A 50 0.50 14.60 9.09
C TYR A 50 -0.12 13.25 8.68
N PHE A 51 -1.06 13.24 7.73
CA PHE A 51 -1.82 12.04 7.38
C PHE A 51 -1.21 11.18 6.27
N THR A 52 -0.37 11.74 5.40
CA THR A 52 0.26 11.02 4.29
C THR A 52 1.76 10.83 4.46
N GLY A 53 2.39 11.59 5.38
CA GLY A 53 3.84 11.59 5.60
C GLY A 53 4.62 12.45 4.59
N GLU A 54 3.95 12.97 3.58
CA GLU A 54 4.54 13.81 2.54
C GLU A 54 3.62 14.97 2.16
N ILE A 55 4.16 15.90 1.37
CA ILE A 55 3.36 16.89 0.69
C ILE A 55 3.59 16.60 -0.79
N GLU A 56 2.56 16.16 -1.51
CA GLU A 56 2.62 15.64 -2.89
C GLU A 56 3.44 16.58 -3.78
N LEU A 57 3.16 17.89 -3.70
CA LEU A 57 3.87 18.92 -4.46
C LEU A 57 5.38 18.99 -4.15
N LEU A 58 5.75 18.89 -2.87
CA LEU A 58 7.16 18.92 -2.48
C LEU A 58 7.86 17.62 -2.83
N ASN A 59 7.16 16.50 -2.77
CA ASN A 59 7.70 15.20 -3.13
C ASN A 59 8.05 15.14 -4.62
N HIS A 60 7.13 15.62 -5.49
CA HIS A 60 7.37 15.73 -6.93
C HIS A 60 8.57 16.63 -7.29
N GLU A 61 8.80 17.70 -6.53
CA GLU A 61 9.95 18.61 -6.73
C GLU A 61 11.25 18.13 -6.04
N GLY A 62 11.22 17.00 -5.31
CA GLY A 62 12.36 16.53 -4.52
C GLY A 62 12.73 17.46 -3.35
N ARG A 63 11.78 18.27 -2.88
CA ARG A 63 11.93 19.30 -1.84
C ARG A 63 11.31 18.91 -0.50
N GLN A 64 11.44 17.64 -0.13
CA GLN A 64 10.90 17.09 1.12
C GLN A 64 11.39 17.84 2.38
N HIS A 65 12.58 18.44 2.34
CA HIS A 65 13.14 19.27 3.41
C HIS A 65 12.40 20.62 3.61
N ALA A 66 11.62 21.08 2.62
CA ALA A 66 10.93 22.36 2.62
C ALA A 66 9.64 22.38 3.47
N VAL A 67 9.41 21.34 4.28
CA VAL A 67 8.47 21.33 5.41
C VAL A 67 8.95 22.19 6.57
N ARG A 68 10.27 22.37 6.71
CA ARG A 68 10.87 23.26 7.73
C ARG A 68 10.67 24.72 7.35
N TYR A 69 10.43 25.57 8.35
CA TYR A 69 10.50 27.02 8.14
C TYR A 69 11.96 27.44 7.84
N VAL A 70 12.15 28.20 6.76
CA VAL A 70 13.49 28.53 6.21
C VAL A 70 14.31 29.46 7.11
N GLY A 71 13.66 30.20 8.01
CA GLY A 71 14.32 31.13 8.93
C GLY A 71 14.40 30.68 10.39
N GLY A 72 14.14 29.40 10.68
CA GLY A 72 14.11 28.90 12.06
C GLY A 72 15.52 28.80 12.64
N ASP A 73 15.67 29.03 13.94
CA ASP A 73 16.94 28.79 14.63
C ASP A 73 17.33 27.31 14.51
N ASP A 74 18.63 27.00 14.43
CA ASP A 74 19.16 25.63 14.26
C ASP A 74 18.72 24.62 15.36
N GLY A 75 18.11 25.11 16.45
CA GLY A 75 17.56 24.30 17.54
C GLY A 75 16.03 24.19 17.60
N GLU A 76 15.27 24.87 16.72
CA GLU A 76 13.81 24.77 16.73
C GLU A 76 13.31 23.48 16.06
N VAL A 77 12.52 22.72 16.81
CA VAL A 77 11.93 21.46 16.37
C VAL A 77 10.70 21.74 15.52
N THR A 78 10.77 21.45 14.22
CA THR A 78 9.61 21.47 13.30
C THR A 78 8.66 20.35 13.68
N SER A 79 7.40 20.68 13.99
CA SER A 79 6.39 19.69 14.36
C SER A 79 4.98 20.10 13.96
N VAL A 80 4.14 19.09 13.69
CA VAL A 80 2.70 19.22 13.53
C VAL A 80 2.01 18.29 14.53
N GLU A 81 1.03 18.81 15.26
CA GLU A 81 0.24 18.06 16.21
C GLU A 81 -1.24 18.22 15.87
N VAL A 82 -1.91 17.09 15.65
CA VAL A 82 -3.32 17.02 15.28
C VAL A 82 -4.08 16.37 16.42
N PHE A 83 -5.12 17.04 16.90
CA PHE A 83 -6.05 16.50 17.87
C PHE A 83 -7.33 16.11 17.14
N THR A 84 -7.77 14.88 17.33
CA THR A 84 -9.04 14.38 16.79
C THR A 84 -9.96 13.94 17.93
N ASN A 85 -11.24 13.79 17.63
CA ASN A 85 -12.23 13.22 18.55
C ASN A 85 -12.07 11.70 18.76
N GLY A 86 -11.09 11.06 18.12
CA GLY A 86 -10.81 9.63 18.23
C GLY A 86 -9.33 9.34 18.48
N SER A 87 -8.81 8.33 17.80
CA SER A 87 -7.49 7.73 17.99
C SER A 87 -6.44 8.14 16.97
N LEU A 88 -6.83 8.83 15.90
CA LEU A 88 -5.91 9.23 14.83
C LEU A 88 -5.13 10.52 15.13
N GLY A 89 -5.39 11.18 16.26
CA GLY A 89 -4.63 12.33 16.73
C GLY A 89 -3.25 11.96 17.30
N GLY A 90 -2.33 12.92 17.30
CA GLY A 90 -0.97 12.76 17.78
C GLY A 90 -0.03 13.86 17.29
N LYS A 91 1.26 13.68 17.57
CA LYS A 91 2.31 14.65 17.23
C LYS A 91 3.36 14.02 16.31
N VAL A 92 3.78 14.80 15.33
CA VAL A 92 4.78 14.45 14.33
C VAL A 92 5.86 15.51 14.35
N VAL A 93 7.11 15.06 14.32
CA VAL A 93 8.30 15.92 14.36
C VAL A 93 9.11 15.62 13.11
N PHE A 94 9.78 16.63 12.55
CA PHE A 94 10.73 16.43 11.44
C PHE A 94 12.14 16.11 11.97
N PRO A 95 12.86 15.11 11.43
CA PRO A 95 12.43 14.20 10.37
C PRO A 95 11.34 13.23 10.86
N ASP A 96 10.38 12.92 9.99
CA ASP A 96 9.29 12.02 10.33
C ASP A 96 9.80 10.57 10.37
N GLU A 97 9.77 9.97 11.56
CA GLU A 97 10.24 8.60 11.81
C GLU A 97 9.13 7.55 11.74
N ARG A 98 7.87 7.96 11.45
CA ARG A 98 6.76 7.02 11.34
C ARG A 98 6.97 6.09 10.15
N SER A 99 6.73 4.80 10.36
CA SER A 99 6.83 3.75 9.34
C SER A 99 5.81 3.95 8.22
N ALA A 100 6.08 3.46 7.01
CA ALA A 100 5.14 3.50 5.88
C ALA A 100 3.75 2.90 6.24
N GLU A 101 3.70 1.88 7.10
CA GLU A 101 2.41 1.28 7.49
C GLU A 101 1.59 2.16 8.44
N ALA A 102 2.19 3.19 9.06
CA ALA A 102 1.43 4.19 9.84
C ALA A 102 0.53 5.06 8.94
N TYR A 103 0.89 5.17 7.65
CA TYR A 103 0.13 5.90 6.64
C TYR A 103 -0.78 4.99 5.81
N HIS A 104 -0.55 3.67 5.79
CA HIS A 104 -1.30 2.75 4.92
C HIS A 104 -2.81 2.70 5.19
N ALA A 105 -3.22 2.89 6.45
CA ALA A 105 -4.65 3.00 6.78
C ALA A 105 -5.28 4.28 6.19
N MET A 106 -4.47 5.33 5.99
CA MET A 106 -4.90 6.67 5.58
C MET A 106 -4.70 6.92 4.08
N GLY A 107 -3.78 6.19 3.43
CA GLY A 107 -3.56 6.26 1.98
C GLY A 107 -4.75 5.76 1.14
N ARG A 108 -5.72 5.09 1.77
CA ARG A 108 -7.00 4.70 1.14
C ARG A 108 -8.08 5.79 1.27
N GLU A 109 -7.81 6.84 2.03
CA GLU A 109 -8.79 7.89 2.31
C GLU A 109 -8.54 9.14 1.48
N THR A 110 -9.62 9.66 0.91
CA THR A 110 -9.64 10.85 0.08
C THR A 110 -10.14 12.03 0.91
N PHE A 111 -9.23 12.83 1.48
CA PHE A 111 -9.59 13.94 2.37
C PHE A 111 -9.15 15.32 1.89
N LEU A 112 -8.18 15.42 0.96
CA LEU A 112 -7.63 16.70 0.51
C LEU A 112 -7.90 16.94 -0.98
N LEU A 113 -8.51 18.09 -1.27
CA LEU A 113 -8.66 18.61 -2.61
C LEU A 113 -7.95 19.94 -2.80
N ARG A 114 -6.93 19.96 -3.66
CA ARG A 114 -6.27 21.19 -4.12
C ARG A 114 -6.73 21.51 -5.54
N GLY A 115 -6.87 22.79 -5.87
CA GLY A 115 -7.35 23.23 -7.19
C GLY A 115 -6.57 22.69 -8.40
N ARG A 116 -5.28 22.29 -8.25
CA ARG A 116 -4.44 21.76 -9.35
C ARG A 116 -4.57 20.24 -9.55
N THR A 117 -4.70 19.46 -8.46
CA THR A 117 -4.59 17.99 -8.46
C THR A 117 -5.62 17.29 -9.36
N LEU A 118 -6.79 17.90 -9.52
CA LEU A 118 -7.89 17.31 -10.29
C LEU A 118 -7.86 17.63 -11.78
N ALA A 119 -7.42 18.83 -12.17
CA ALA A 119 -7.15 19.14 -13.58
C ALA A 119 -6.06 18.20 -14.10
N ASP A 120 -5.05 17.92 -13.28
CA ASP A 120 -4.00 16.94 -13.57
C ASP A 120 -4.58 15.52 -13.71
N PHE A 121 -5.52 15.10 -12.84
CA PHE A 121 -6.21 13.81 -12.98
C PHE A 121 -7.01 13.67 -14.29
N ILE A 122 -7.72 14.71 -14.72
CA ILE A 122 -8.47 14.70 -15.99
C ILE A 122 -7.53 14.57 -17.20
N ASN A 123 -6.34 15.18 -17.11
CA ASN A 123 -5.32 15.18 -18.15
C ASN A 123 -4.42 13.93 -18.18
N LYS A 124 -4.46 13.09 -17.13
CA LYS A 124 -3.76 11.79 -17.10
C LYS A 124 -4.18 10.89 -18.27
N THR A 125 -3.27 10.04 -18.73
CA THR A 125 -3.62 9.00 -19.71
C THR A 125 -4.61 7.99 -19.12
N LYS A 126 -5.31 7.23 -19.97
CA LYS A 126 -6.31 6.23 -19.56
C LYS A 126 -5.76 5.21 -18.54
N THR A 127 -4.50 4.81 -18.71
CA THR A 127 -3.80 3.88 -17.81
C THR A 127 -3.45 4.54 -16.48
N GLU A 128 -3.03 5.81 -16.50
CA GLU A 128 -2.70 6.58 -15.28
C GLU A 128 -3.95 6.91 -14.47
N LYS A 129 -5.08 7.25 -15.12
CA LYS A 129 -6.38 7.40 -14.45
C LYS A 129 -6.83 6.13 -13.77
N TRP A 130 -6.69 4.99 -14.45
CA TRP A 130 -6.98 3.68 -13.88
C TRP A 130 -6.07 3.36 -12.70
N LYS A 131 -4.77 3.64 -12.79
CA LYS A 131 -3.84 3.41 -11.68
C LYS A 131 -4.19 4.27 -10.47
N ALA A 132 -4.42 5.57 -10.66
CA ALA A 132 -4.82 6.48 -9.60
C ALA A 132 -6.16 6.06 -8.96
N LEU A 133 -7.13 5.62 -9.76
CA LEU A 133 -8.38 5.08 -9.24
C LEU A 133 -8.17 3.75 -8.52
N VAL A 134 -7.40 2.80 -9.05
CA VAL A 134 -7.10 1.52 -8.36
C VAL A 134 -6.45 1.75 -7.00
N GLU A 135 -5.54 2.71 -6.92
CA GLU A 135 -4.85 3.12 -5.68
C GLU A 135 -5.83 3.73 -4.67
N ILE A 136 -6.67 4.69 -5.10
CA ILE A 136 -7.74 5.28 -4.27
C ILE A 136 -8.73 4.20 -3.80
N LEU A 137 -9.13 3.30 -4.70
CA LEU A 137 -10.10 2.23 -4.45
C LEU A 137 -9.49 1.07 -3.64
N GLY A 138 -8.18 1.08 -3.36
CA GLY A 138 -7.48 0.01 -2.66
C GLY A 138 -7.55 -1.35 -3.37
N LEU A 139 -7.72 -1.36 -4.70
CA LEU A 139 -7.94 -2.59 -5.48
C LEU A 139 -6.64 -3.33 -5.82
N ASP A 140 -5.49 -2.86 -5.34
CA ASP A 140 -4.17 -3.47 -5.62
C ASP A 140 -4.11 -4.95 -5.25
N ALA A 141 -4.66 -5.31 -4.09
CA ALA A 141 -4.70 -6.71 -3.63
C ALA A 141 -5.58 -7.59 -4.54
N ILE A 142 -6.69 -7.04 -5.03
CA ILE A 142 -7.62 -7.72 -5.94
C ILE A 142 -6.97 -7.91 -7.32
N GLU A 143 -6.23 -6.92 -7.80
CA GLU A 143 -5.50 -7.02 -9.07
C GLU A 143 -4.29 -7.97 -8.95
N SER A 144 -3.56 -7.94 -7.83
CA SER A 144 -2.47 -8.89 -7.54
C SER A 144 -2.98 -10.33 -7.57
N LEU A 145 -4.10 -10.60 -6.89
CA LEU A 145 -4.71 -11.92 -6.89
C LEU A 145 -5.16 -12.35 -8.30
N ARG A 146 -5.67 -11.42 -9.12
CA ARG A 146 -6.01 -11.67 -10.53
C ARG A 146 -4.79 -12.14 -11.32
N GLU A 147 -3.66 -11.45 -11.15
CA GLU A 147 -2.41 -11.73 -11.87
C GLU A 147 -1.80 -13.07 -11.40
N ASP A 148 -1.87 -13.38 -10.11
CA ASP A 148 -1.41 -14.67 -9.57
C ASP A 148 -2.27 -15.85 -10.08
N LEU A 149 -3.60 -15.71 -10.07
CA LEU A 149 -4.50 -16.73 -10.64
C LEU A 149 -4.26 -16.90 -12.15
N GLN A 150 -4.00 -15.80 -12.88
CA GLN A 150 -3.67 -15.84 -14.29
C GLN A 150 -2.37 -16.61 -14.56
N ARG A 151 -1.35 -16.40 -13.72
CA ARG A 151 -0.06 -17.10 -13.80
C ARG A 151 -0.24 -18.60 -13.58
N VAL A 152 -0.90 -18.99 -12.49
CA VAL A 152 -1.19 -20.40 -12.17
C VAL A 152 -1.98 -21.08 -13.30
N ARG A 153 -3.01 -20.42 -13.82
CA ARG A 153 -3.80 -20.93 -14.95
C ARG A 153 -2.93 -21.18 -16.19
N ASN A 154 -2.05 -20.24 -16.55
CA ASN A 154 -1.19 -20.38 -17.72
C ASN A 154 -0.15 -21.49 -17.55
N GLU A 155 0.41 -21.66 -16.35
CA GLU A 155 1.33 -22.75 -16.01
C GLU A 155 0.65 -24.11 -16.14
N LEU A 156 -0.53 -24.29 -15.54
CA LEU A 156 -1.28 -25.55 -15.61
C LEU A 156 -1.74 -25.89 -17.04
N ARG A 157 -2.09 -24.89 -17.87
CA ARG A 157 -2.36 -25.10 -19.30
C ARG A 157 -1.14 -25.63 -20.05
N LYS A 158 0.04 -25.06 -19.75
CA LYS A 158 1.30 -25.50 -20.35
C LYS A 158 1.63 -26.94 -19.94
N GLU A 159 1.46 -27.29 -18.67
CA GLU A 159 1.65 -28.64 -18.16
C GLU A 159 0.68 -29.65 -18.78
N SER A 160 -0.60 -29.29 -18.91
CA SER A 160 -1.61 -30.12 -19.58
C SER A 160 -1.22 -30.41 -21.03
N LYS A 161 -0.80 -29.38 -21.77
CA LYS A 161 -0.37 -29.53 -23.17
C LYS A 161 0.88 -30.40 -23.29
N ALA A 162 1.88 -30.19 -22.43
CA ALA A 162 3.10 -31.00 -22.42
C ALA A 162 2.82 -32.48 -22.09
N ALA A 163 1.93 -32.73 -21.13
CA ALA A 163 1.52 -34.09 -20.79
C ALA A 163 0.76 -34.78 -21.95
N GLU A 164 -0.07 -34.05 -22.67
CA GLU A 164 -0.75 -34.56 -23.87
C GLU A 164 0.22 -34.84 -25.02
N GLU A 165 1.19 -33.95 -25.27
CA GLU A 165 2.26 -34.15 -26.26
C GLU A 165 3.08 -35.41 -25.94
N GLN A 166 3.34 -35.69 -24.65
CA GLN A 166 4.01 -36.91 -24.20
C GLN A 166 3.19 -38.17 -24.49
N VAL A 167 1.86 -38.13 -24.28
CA VAL A 167 0.96 -39.23 -24.67
C VAL A 167 1.03 -39.49 -26.17
N GLN A 168 1.00 -38.43 -26.99
CA GLN A 168 1.11 -38.54 -28.44
C GLN A 168 2.49 -39.04 -28.91
N SER A 169 3.55 -38.75 -28.16
CA SER A 169 4.89 -39.28 -28.41
C SER A 169 4.92 -40.80 -28.21
N TYR A 170 4.41 -41.31 -27.07
CA TYR A 170 4.32 -42.75 -26.83
C TYR A 170 3.38 -43.44 -27.81
N ARG A 171 2.25 -42.82 -28.16
CA ARG A 171 1.32 -43.35 -29.17
C ARG A 171 1.99 -43.53 -30.53
N ARG A 172 2.83 -42.57 -30.95
CA ARG A 172 3.64 -42.67 -32.18
C ARG A 172 4.73 -43.74 -32.08
N ALA A 173 5.35 -43.92 -30.91
CA ALA A 173 6.37 -44.95 -30.69
C ALA A 173 5.80 -46.38 -30.70
N ILE A 174 4.54 -46.56 -30.31
CA ILE A 174 3.84 -47.85 -30.31
C ILE A 174 3.28 -48.20 -31.71
N GLY A 175 2.89 -47.20 -32.50
CA GLY A 175 2.33 -47.41 -33.83
C GLY A 175 3.38 -47.75 -34.90
N SER A 176 3.01 -48.61 -35.85
CA SER A 176 3.67 -48.72 -37.15
C SER A 176 3.13 -47.65 -38.12
N ALA A 177 3.93 -47.25 -39.10
CA ALA A 177 3.57 -46.17 -40.02
C ALA A 177 2.26 -46.47 -40.78
N GLY A 178 1.15 -45.86 -40.36
CA GLY A 178 -0.11 -45.82 -41.12
C GLY A 178 -1.40 -46.21 -40.39
N GLU A 179 -1.34 -46.84 -39.21
CA GLU A 179 -2.56 -47.29 -38.48
C GLU A 179 -2.93 -46.42 -37.28
N ALA A 180 -4.24 -46.28 -37.02
CA ALA A 180 -4.75 -45.60 -35.84
C ALA A 180 -4.47 -46.44 -34.58
N VAL A 181 -3.54 -45.97 -33.74
CA VAL A 181 -3.18 -46.61 -32.47
C VAL A 181 -4.29 -46.37 -31.45
N THR A 182 -5.15 -47.37 -31.18
CA THR A 182 -6.20 -47.34 -30.16
C THR A 182 -5.89 -48.38 -29.08
N HIS A 183 -6.59 -48.33 -27.94
CA HIS A 183 -6.42 -49.34 -26.89
C HIS A 183 -6.69 -50.75 -27.43
N GLU A 184 -7.67 -50.88 -28.32
CA GLU A 184 -8.05 -52.15 -28.95
C GLU A 184 -6.99 -52.65 -29.94
N THR A 185 -6.46 -51.78 -30.81
CA THR A 185 -5.45 -52.21 -31.81
C THR A 185 -4.13 -52.57 -31.15
N VAL A 186 -3.71 -51.85 -30.10
CA VAL A 186 -2.51 -52.18 -29.32
C VAL A 186 -2.69 -53.51 -28.57
N LEU A 187 -3.86 -53.75 -27.98
CA LEU A 187 -4.16 -55.00 -27.31
C LEU A 187 -4.17 -56.17 -28.30
N ALA A 188 -4.84 -56.04 -29.44
CA ALA A 188 -4.88 -57.06 -30.48
C ALA A 188 -3.47 -57.40 -31.00
N ASN A 189 -2.64 -56.38 -31.26
CA ASN A 189 -1.25 -56.58 -31.67
C ASN A 189 -0.43 -57.31 -30.60
N LEU A 190 -0.60 -56.96 -29.32
CA LEU A 190 0.05 -57.67 -28.22
C LEU A 190 -0.41 -59.13 -28.12
N GLN A 191 -1.71 -59.39 -28.26
CA GLN A 191 -2.27 -60.75 -28.23
C GLN A 191 -1.75 -61.59 -29.39
N GLN A 192 -1.62 -61.01 -30.60
CA GLN A 192 -1.05 -61.68 -31.76
C GLN A 192 0.44 -62.00 -31.56
N ILE A 193 1.23 -61.06 -31.02
CA ILE A 193 2.65 -61.28 -30.70
C ILE A 193 2.78 -62.37 -29.63
N CYS A 194 1.94 -62.36 -28.59
CA CYS A 194 1.94 -63.40 -27.56
C CYS A 194 1.58 -64.78 -28.14
N GLY A 195 0.59 -64.86 -29.03
CA GLY A 195 0.23 -66.09 -29.74
C GLY A 195 1.36 -66.67 -30.60
N MET A 196 2.11 -65.81 -31.31
CA MET A 196 3.29 -66.24 -32.09
C MET A 196 4.43 -66.76 -31.21
N LEU A 197 4.52 -66.29 -29.96
CA LEU A 197 5.55 -66.69 -28.99
C LEU A 197 5.10 -67.80 -28.04
N ASN A 198 3.86 -68.29 -28.20
CA ASN A 198 3.20 -69.26 -27.33
C ASN A 198 3.15 -68.81 -25.86
N VAL A 199 2.97 -67.50 -25.64
CA VAL A 199 2.85 -66.82 -24.34
C VAL A 199 1.37 -66.53 -24.09
N ASP A 200 0.89 -66.66 -22.85
CA ASP A 200 -0.49 -66.36 -22.52
C ASP A 200 -0.82 -64.89 -22.83
N PRO A 201 -1.76 -64.61 -23.74
CA PRO A 201 -2.03 -63.25 -24.19
C PRO A 201 -2.74 -62.43 -23.09
N PRO A 202 -2.48 -61.11 -22.99
CA PRO A 202 -3.16 -60.25 -22.04
C PRO A 202 -4.62 -60.05 -22.44
N GLN A 203 -5.53 -60.02 -21.46
CA GLN A 203 -6.96 -59.75 -21.70
C GLN A 203 -7.28 -58.25 -21.69
N SER A 204 -6.41 -57.42 -21.09
CA SER A 204 -6.53 -55.97 -21.10
C SER A 204 -5.16 -55.30 -21.05
N LEU A 205 -5.07 -54.04 -21.48
CA LEU A 205 -3.83 -53.26 -21.33
C LEU A 205 -3.49 -52.98 -19.85
N ASP A 206 -4.48 -53.00 -18.95
CA ASP A 206 -4.24 -52.85 -17.51
C ASP A 206 -3.46 -54.02 -16.91
N GLN A 207 -3.64 -55.25 -17.45
CA GLN A 207 -2.79 -56.39 -17.06
C GLN A 207 -1.33 -56.20 -17.47
N VAL A 208 -1.07 -55.49 -18.58
CA VAL A 208 0.29 -55.19 -19.06
C VAL A 208 1.00 -54.15 -18.19
N VAL A 209 0.22 -53.26 -17.55
CA VAL A 209 0.71 -52.27 -16.57
C VAL A 209 1.27 -52.96 -15.33
N ASP A 210 0.71 -54.09 -14.93
CA ASP A 210 1.24 -54.91 -13.84
C ASP A 210 2.52 -55.66 -14.27
N PRO A 211 3.68 -55.41 -13.64
CA PRO A 211 4.92 -56.10 -13.96
C PRO A 211 4.85 -57.63 -13.74
N SER A 212 3.96 -58.09 -12.87
CA SER A 212 3.81 -59.51 -12.52
C SER A 212 3.25 -60.33 -13.69
N TRP A 213 2.40 -59.74 -14.54
CA TRP A 213 1.80 -60.42 -15.69
C TRP A 213 2.84 -60.91 -16.68
N LEU A 214 3.77 -60.05 -17.11
CA LEU A 214 4.81 -60.42 -18.06
C LEU A 214 5.68 -61.56 -17.51
N THR A 215 5.92 -61.52 -16.19
CA THR A 215 6.71 -62.52 -15.47
C THR A 215 5.99 -63.88 -15.41
N ALA A 216 4.67 -63.86 -15.23
CA ALA A 216 3.82 -65.05 -15.21
C ALA A 216 3.57 -65.63 -16.61
N ALA A 217 3.28 -64.79 -17.61
CA ALA A 217 2.97 -65.18 -18.98
C ALA A 217 4.18 -65.82 -19.68
N VAL A 218 5.38 -65.27 -19.46
CA VAL A 218 6.64 -65.87 -19.95
C VAL A 218 6.95 -67.18 -19.20
N GLY A 219 6.54 -67.32 -17.94
CA GLY A 219 6.69 -68.54 -17.13
C GLY A 219 5.78 -69.70 -17.57
N ALA A 220 4.56 -69.42 -18.04
CA ALA A 220 3.59 -70.43 -18.48
C ALA A 220 3.89 -71.02 -19.88
N SER A 221 4.49 -70.23 -20.77
CA SER A 221 4.88 -70.59 -22.16
C SER A 221 5.88 -71.75 -22.30
N VAL A 222 6.58 -72.08 -21.22
CA VAL A 222 7.69 -73.04 -21.20
C VAL A 222 7.27 -74.43 -20.72
N ALA A 223 5.97 -74.68 -20.54
CA ALA A 223 5.42 -75.93 -20.04
C ALA A 223 5.46 -77.11 -21.05
N GLY A 224 5.97 -76.94 -22.28
CA GLY A 224 6.11 -77.99 -23.30
C GLY A 224 7.43 -78.78 -23.29
N SER A 225 8.43 -78.30 -22.55
CA SER A 225 9.64 -79.05 -22.18
C SER A 225 10.17 -78.33 -20.96
N GLU A 226 10.04 -78.89 -19.75
CA GLU A 226 10.58 -78.25 -18.56
C GLU A 226 12.05 -77.92 -18.81
N PRO A 227 12.42 -76.63 -18.88
CA PRO A 227 13.80 -76.28 -18.63
C PRO A 227 14.00 -76.74 -17.20
N SER A 228 14.92 -77.68 -16.96
CA SER A 228 15.30 -78.03 -15.60
C SER A 228 15.47 -76.73 -14.80
N GLU A 229 15.21 -76.72 -13.48
CA GLU A 229 15.35 -75.48 -12.69
C GLU A 229 16.68 -74.75 -12.98
N ARG A 230 17.72 -75.53 -13.36
CA ARG A 230 19.00 -75.09 -13.91
C ARG A 230 18.91 -74.18 -15.14
N GLU A 231 18.09 -74.49 -16.15
CA GLU A 231 17.93 -73.66 -17.35
C GLU A 231 17.17 -72.35 -17.08
N ARG A 232 16.14 -72.37 -16.21
CA ARG A 232 15.47 -71.14 -15.76
C ARG A 232 16.44 -70.22 -15.02
N PHE A 233 17.24 -70.81 -14.14
CA PHE A 233 18.30 -70.12 -13.42
C PHE A 233 19.37 -69.52 -14.37
N LEU A 234 19.76 -70.24 -15.43
CA LEU A 234 20.70 -69.75 -16.44
C LEU A 234 20.13 -68.64 -17.33
N THR A 235 18.82 -68.60 -17.56
CA THR A 235 18.15 -67.51 -18.31
C THR A 235 18.02 -66.24 -17.46
N GLU A 236 17.76 -66.38 -16.16
CA GLU A 236 17.81 -65.25 -15.22
C GLU A 236 19.18 -64.56 -15.21
N PHE A 237 20.28 -65.32 -15.38
CA PHE A 237 21.64 -64.78 -15.58
C PHE A 237 21.79 -63.90 -16.83
N LYS A 238 21.22 -64.33 -17.97
CA LYS A 238 21.30 -63.60 -19.24
C LYS A 238 20.54 -62.27 -19.21
N THR A 239 19.57 -62.12 -18.29
CA THR A 239 18.74 -60.91 -18.12
C THR A 239 19.26 -59.99 -17.01
N LEU A 240 20.46 -60.24 -16.49
CA LEU A 240 21.12 -59.30 -15.60
C LEU A 240 21.53 -58.07 -16.39
N ASN A 241 21.05 -56.91 -15.94
CA ASN A 241 21.52 -55.62 -16.40
C ASN A 241 22.21 -54.92 -15.23
N THR A 242 23.24 -54.15 -15.53
CA THR A 242 23.84 -53.22 -14.58
C THR A 242 23.05 -51.91 -14.71
N PRO A 243 22.36 -51.45 -13.64
CA PRO A 243 21.64 -50.18 -13.69
C PRO A 243 22.62 -49.03 -13.98
N ALA A 244 22.21 -48.10 -14.83
CA ALA A 244 23.01 -46.94 -15.20
C ALA A 244 22.49 -45.73 -14.42
N LEU A 245 23.25 -45.32 -13.41
CA LEU A 245 23.08 -44.00 -12.81
C LEU A 245 23.85 -43.00 -13.66
N ASP A 246 23.14 -42.00 -14.19
CA ASP A 246 23.75 -40.96 -14.99
C ASP A 246 24.72 -40.12 -14.15
N ALA A 247 25.98 -40.05 -14.60
CA ALA A 247 27.03 -39.29 -13.93
C ALA A 247 26.69 -37.80 -13.84
N SER A 248 26.02 -37.25 -14.86
CA SER A 248 25.66 -35.83 -14.88
C SER A 248 24.61 -35.49 -13.82
N THR A 249 23.70 -36.43 -13.53
CA THR A 249 22.70 -36.31 -12.46
C THR A 249 23.36 -36.36 -11.08
N LEU A 250 24.33 -37.25 -10.86
CA LEU A 250 25.08 -37.36 -9.61
C LEU A 250 25.96 -36.12 -9.35
N GLU A 251 26.66 -35.65 -10.37
CA GLU A 251 27.49 -34.45 -10.31
C GLU A 251 26.64 -33.19 -10.11
N GLY A 252 25.51 -33.10 -10.81
CA GLY A 252 24.53 -32.01 -10.67
C GLY A 252 23.94 -31.94 -9.26
N TRP A 253 23.58 -33.09 -8.68
CA TRP A 253 23.15 -33.16 -7.28
C TRP A 253 24.23 -32.66 -6.32
N ASN A 254 25.46 -33.18 -6.45
CA ASN A 254 26.57 -32.79 -5.59
C ASN A 254 26.90 -31.29 -5.71
N ALA A 255 26.90 -30.74 -6.93
CA ALA A 255 27.09 -29.31 -7.15
C ALA A 255 25.98 -28.48 -6.50
N LEU A 256 24.73 -28.93 -6.59
CA LEU A 256 23.59 -28.23 -6.01
C LEU A 256 23.62 -28.27 -4.49
N VAL A 257 23.75 -29.43 -3.85
CA VAL A 257 23.76 -29.55 -2.37
C VAL A 257 24.98 -28.90 -1.71
N THR A 258 26.06 -28.71 -2.46
CA THR A 258 27.24 -27.98 -1.97
C THR A 258 27.19 -26.47 -2.25
N SER A 259 26.25 -26.01 -3.09
CA SER A 259 26.08 -24.59 -3.40
C SER A 259 25.66 -23.77 -2.18
N GLU A 260 26.07 -22.51 -2.13
CA GLU A 260 25.63 -21.57 -1.08
C GLU A 260 24.10 -21.45 -1.02
N ARG A 261 23.42 -21.58 -2.17
CA ARG A 261 21.95 -21.49 -2.27
C ARG A 261 21.25 -22.68 -1.61
N ALA A 262 21.74 -23.91 -1.78
CA ALA A 262 21.16 -25.08 -1.12
C ALA A 262 21.44 -25.11 0.39
N GLN A 263 22.57 -24.55 0.84
CA GLN A 263 22.89 -24.41 2.26
C GLN A 263 21.91 -23.49 3.02
N LEU A 264 21.14 -22.68 2.30
CA LEU A 264 20.07 -21.87 2.87
C LEU A 264 18.81 -22.70 3.20
N LEU A 265 18.56 -23.81 2.51
CA LEU A 265 17.31 -24.58 2.64
C LEU A 265 17.00 -25.10 4.06
N PRO A 266 17.97 -25.60 4.85
CA PRO A 266 17.71 -25.97 6.25
C PRO A 266 17.25 -24.79 7.11
N ARG A 267 17.57 -23.55 6.70
CA ARG A 267 17.17 -22.31 7.36
C ARG A 267 15.84 -21.75 6.83
N ALA A 268 15.18 -22.43 5.89
CA ALA A 268 13.97 -21.90 5.25
C ALA A 268 12.81 -21.66 6.22
N SER A 269 12.68 -22.49 7.26
CA SER A 269 11.71 -22.25 8.35
C SER A 269 12.05 -20.99 9.14
N LEU A 270 13.34 -20.82 9.49
CA LEU A 270 13.82 -19.64 10.20
C LEU A 270 13.64 -18.36 9.40
N VAL A 271 13.92 -18.37 8.09
CA VAL A 271 13.77 -17.20 7.23
C VAL A 271 12.30 -16.88 6.97
N ARG A 272 11.43 -17.90 6.85
CA ARG A 272 9.96 -17.69 6.82
C ARG A 272 9.43 -17.11 8.12
N GLU A 273 9.89 -17.61 9.26
CA GLU A 273 9.49 -17.06 10.56
C GLU A 273 10.10 -15.67 10.77
N ALA A 274 11.30 -15.40 10.27
CA ALA A 274 11.89 -14.07 10.26
C ALA A 274 11.05 -13.10 9.42
N LYS A 275 10.60 -13.51 8.23
CA LYS A 275 9.64 -12.73 7.41
C LYS A 275 8.36 -12.45 8.18
N ARG A 276 7.79 -13.46 8.85
CA ARG A 276 6.59 -13.32 9.67
C ARG A 276 6.81 -12.41 10.89
N LEU A 277 7.94 -12.50 11.58
CA LEU A 277 8.30 -11.63 12.71
C LEU A 277 8.52 -10.18 12.26
N PHE A 278 9.03 -9.98 11.04
CA PHE A 278 9.08 -8.68 10.37
C PHE A 278 7.67 -8.15 10.05
N GLU A 279 6.81 -8.98 9.44
CA GLU A 279 5.41 -8.63 9.09
C GLU A 279 4.54 -8.36 10.33
N THR A 280 4.82 -9.03 11.45
CA THR A 280 4.07 -8.91 12.72
C THR A 280 4.73 -7.98 13.75
N ARG A 281 5.81 -7.27 13.38
CA ARG A 281 6.50 -6.25 14.21
C ARG A 281 7.00 -6.76 15.57
N SER A 282 7.58 -7.96 15.61
CA SER A 282 8.20 -8.50 16.84
C SER A 282 9.70 -8.19 16.97
N ILE A 283 10.23 -7.23 16.20
CA ILE A 283 11.67 -6.92 16.10
C ILE A 283 11.92 -5.42 16.27
N ASP A 284 12.34 -5.01 17.46
CA ASP A 284 12.61 -3.60 17.84
C ASP A 284 14.02 -3.11 17.42
N GLY A 285 14.34 -3.20 16.13
CA GLY A 285 15.63 -2.74 15.59
C GLY A 285 16.85 -3.53 16.10
N ARG A 286 16.62 -4.61 16.86
CA ARG A 286 17.63 -5.54 17.36
C ARG A 286 17.27 -6.95 16.94
N CYS A 287 18.28 -7.73 16.53
CA CYS A 287 18.10 -9.12 16.13
C CYS A 287 17.53 -9.93 17.32
N PRO A 288 16.39 -10.63 17.17
CA PRO A 288 15.79 -11.39 18.27
C PRO A 288 16.63 -12.61 18.70
N LEU A 289 17.63 -12.99 17.90
CA LEU A 289 18.52 -14.11 18.20
C LEU A 289 19.81 -13.67 18.93
N CYS A 290 20.41 -12.55 18.52
CA CYS A 290 21.72 -12.12 19.04
C CYS A 290 21.73 -10.73 19.70
N GLY A 291 20.62 -9.98 19.67
CA GLY A 291 20.46 -8.67 20.31
C GLY A 291 21.22 -7.50 19.66
N GLN A 292 21.95 -7.76 18.57
CA GLN A 292 22.69 -6.74 17.81
C GLN A 292 21.72 -5.81 17.05
N SER A 293 22.09 -4.55 16.91
CA SER A 293 21.33 -3.58 16.11
C SER A 293 21.29 -3.99 14.65
N VAL A 294 20.12 -3.95 14.02
CA VAL A 294 19.96 -4.32 12.61
C VAL A 294 19.15 -3.27 11.87
N ASP A 295 19.61 -2.90 10.68
CA ASP A 295 18.84 -2.08 9.75
C ASP A 295 17.66 -2.90 9.20
N GLY A 296 16.44 -2.49 9.55
CA GLY A 296 15.23 -3.19 9.17
C GLY A 296 14.99 -3.26 7.66
N ARG A 297 15.37 -2.23 6.88
CA ARG A 297 15.21 -2.26 5.41
C ARG A 297 16.22 -3.19 4.77
N GLN A 298 17.47 -3.15 5.24
CA GLN A 298 18.51 -4.02 4.70
C GLN A 298 18.25 -5.49 5.05
N LEU A 299 17.74 -5.76 6.25
CA LEU A 299 17.38 -7.11 6.68
C LEU A 299 16.14 -7.62 5.93
N ALA A 300 15.11 -6.81 5.73
CA ALA A 300 13.93 -7.19 4.94
C ALA A 300 14.29 -7.58 3.50
N ARG A 301 15.10 -6.76 2.81
CA ARG A 301 15.59 -7.09 1.45
C ARG A 301 16.42 -8.38 1.43
N ARG A 302 17.24 -8.62 2.45
CA ARG A 302 18.01 -9.86 2.60
C ARG A 302 17.11 -11.07 2.81
N ILE A 303 16.05 -10.94 3.61
CA ILE A 303 15.05 -11.99 3.84
C ILE A 303 14.32 -12.32 2.54
N GLU A 304 13.87 -11.32 1.79
CA GLU A 304 13.18 -11.53 0.50
C GLU A 304 14.09 -12.19 -0.53
N SER A 305 15.32 -11.69 -0.71
CA SER A 305 16.30 -12.30 -1.61
C SER A 305 16.58 -13.75 -1.22
N ALA A 306 16.80 -14.02 0.06
CA ALA A 306 17.05 -15.38 0.55
C ALA A 306 15.86 -16.32 0.31
N LEU A 307 14.61 -15.84 0.42
CA LEU A 307 13.42 -16.64 0.11
C LEU A 307 13.32 -16.98 -1.38
N VAL A 308 13.63 -16.03 -2.26
CA VAL A 308 13.67 -16.27 -3.71
C VAL A 308 14.75 -17.31 -4.05
N ASP A 309 15.96 -17.13 -3.54
CA ASP A 309 17.08 -18.05 -3.76
C ASP A 309 16.75 -19.47 -3.24
N MET A 310 16.09 -19.58 -2.08
CA MET A 310 15.62 -20.86 -1.53
C MET A 310 14.53 -21.51 -2.39
N MET A 311 13.59 -20.74 -2.92
CA MET A 311 12.53 -21.25 -3.80
C MET A 311 13.11 -21.82 -5.10
N GLU A 312 14.09 -21.14 -5.69
CA GLU A 312 14.80 -21.62 -6.87
C GLU A 312 15.60 -22.90 -6.56
N ALA A 313 16.39 -22.90 -5.47
CA ALA A 313 17.16 -24.07 -5.05
C ALA A 313 16.26 -25.29 -4.74
N SER A 314 15.08 -25.08 -4.16
CA SER A 314 14.10 -26.14 -3.90
C SER A 314 13.57 -26.75 -5.20
N ARG A 315 13.26 -25.93 -6.20
CA ARG A 315 12.81 -26.40 -7.53
C ARG A 315 13.90 -27.18 -8.25
N GLU A 316 15.14 -26.72 -8.17
CA GLU A 316 16.28 -27.43 -8.75
C GLU A 316 16.55 -28.77 -8.04
N LEU A 317 16.41 -28.83 -6.71
CA LEU A 317 16.56 -30.08 -5.96
C LEU A 317 15.51 -31.12 -6.35
N GLU A 318 14.25 -30.71 -6.50
CA GLU A 318 13.19 -31.61 -6.94
C GLU A 318 13.48 -32.23 -8.31
N ARG A 319 14.09 -31.44 -9.22
CA ARG A 319 14.49 -31.92 -10.56
C ARG A 319 15.52 -33.06 -10.52
N PHE A 320 16.42 -33.07 -9.54
CA PHE A 320 17.44 -34.13 -9.40
C PHE A 320 16.98 -35.28 -8.49
N ARG A 321 16.09 -35.02 -7.53
CA ARG A 321 15.65 -35.98 -6.52
C ARG A 321 14.88 -37.15 -7.14
N GLU A 322 14.00 -36.89 -8.10
CA GLU A 322 13.17 -37.92 -8.73
C GLU A 322 14.02 -38.93 -9.55
N PRO A 323 14.94 -38.50 -10.43
CA PRO A 323 15.89 -39.41 -11.10
C PRO A 323 16.77 -40.21 -10.12
N LEU A 324 17.24 -39.60 -9.03
CA LEU A 324 18.07 -40.29 -8.03
C LEU A 324 17.29 -41.34 -7.24
N ALA A 325 16.06 -41.03 -6.82
CA ALA A 325 15.19 -41.98 -6.12
C ALA A 325 14.87 -43.19 -7.01
N GLN A 326 14.59 -42.95 -8.29
CA GLN A 326 14.41 -44.03 -9.27
C GLN A 326 15.68 -44.88 -9.40
N GLY A 327 16.85 -44.26 -9.54
CA GLY A 327 18.12 -44.98 -9.63
C GLY A 327 18.46 -45.82 -8.39
N VAL A 328 18.09 -45.36 -7.19
CA VAL A 328 18.27 -46.14 -5.94
C VAL A 328 17.38 -47.38 -5.90
N GLU A 329 16.13 -47.27 -6.33
CA GLU A 329 15.22 -48.42 -6.43
C GLU A 329 15.69 -49.42 -7.50
N GLU A 330 16.23 -48.92 -8.62
CA GLU A 330 16.84 -49.77 -9.66
C GLU A 330 18.08 -50.53 -9.13
N LEU A 331 18.93 -49.88 -8.31
CA LEU A 331 20.05 -50.54 -7.63
C LEU A 331 19.56 -51.62 -6.64
N ALA A 332 18.50 -51.34 -5.88
CA ALA A 332 17.93 -52.28 -4.92
C ALA A 332 17.31 -53.50 -5.62
N ALA A 333 16.58 -53.29 -6.71
CA ALA A 333 16.03 -54.35 -7.55
C ALA A 333 17.15 -55.19 -8.18
N ALA A 334 18.21 -54.54 -8.66
CA ALA A 334 19.38 -55.19 -9.23
C ALA A 334 20.13 -56.07 -8.21
N TYR A 335 20.24 -55.62 -6.95
CA TYR A 335 20.82 -56.40 -5.85
C TYR A 335 19.96 -57.61 -5.50
N LYS A 336 18.65 -57.42 -5.23
CA LYS A 336 17.73 -58.51 -4.88
C LYS A 336 17.72 -59.63 -5.93
N LYS A 337 17.77 -59.26 -7.21
CA LYS A 337 17.84 -60.23 -8.31
C LYS A 337 19.12 -61.08 -8.22
N ARG A 338 20.26 -60.48 -7.90
CA ARG A 338 21.56 -61.18 -7.76
C ARG A 338 21.67 -61.98 -6.47
N GLU A 339 21.13 -61.48 -5.37
CA GLU A 339 21.03 -62.19 -4.09
C GLU A 339 20.17 -63.45 -4.20
N SER A 340 19.05 -63.38 -4.93
CA SER A 340 18.22 -64.55 -5.26
C SER A 340 19.01 -65.60 -6.03
N LEU A 341 19.80 -65.18 -7.04
CA LEU A 341 20.67 -66.08 -7.81
C LEU A 341 21.77 -66.70 -6.94
N TYR A 342 22.42 -65.91 -6.10
CA TYR A 342 23.44 -66.39 -5.18
C TYR A 342 22.91 -67.43 -4.21
N THR A 343 21.72 -67.21 -3.63
CA THR A 343 21.08 -68.11 -2.67
C THR A 343 20.65 -69.43 -3.30
N ARG A 344 20.22 -69.40 -4.57
CA ARG A 344 19.75 -70.58 -5.32
C ARG A 344 20.89 -71.37 -5.99
N ALA A 345 22.08 -70.79 -6.15
CA ALA A 345 23.22 -71.42 -6.83
C ALA A 345 23.70 -72.76 -6.23
N PRO A 346 23.77 -72.93 -4.89
CA PRO A 346 24.24 -74.18 -4.28
C PRO A 346 23.33 -75.39 -4.58
N ALA A 347 22.01 -75.17 -4.63
CA ALA A 347 21.03 -76.20 -5.01
C ALA A 347 21.24 -76.69 -6.46
N MET A 348 21.96 -75.91 -7.27
CA MET A 348 22.32 -76.23 -8.65
C MET A 348 23.78 -76.65 -8.81
N GLY A 349 24.52 -76.86 -7.71
CA GLY A 349 25.93 -77.22 -7.75
C GLY A 349 26.82 -76.17 -8.41
N LEU A 350 26.45 -74.89 -8.34
CA LEU A 350 27.22 -73.76 -8.85
C LEU A 350 27.74 -72.93 -7.67
N GLU A 351 29.04 -72.66 -7.67
CA GLU A 351 29.65 -71.75 -6.71
C GLU A 351 29.75 -70.36 -7.32
N LEU A 352 29.08 -69.40 -6.69
CA LEU A 352 29.14 -67.99 -7.07
C LEU A 352 29.89 -67.20 -6.00
N PRO A 353 30.62 -66.14 -6.39
CA PRO A 353 31.16 -65.21 -5.42
C PRO A 353 30.02 -64.53 -4.63
N PRO A 354 30.27 -64.10 -3.38
CA PRO A 354 29.28 -63.35 -2.61
C PRO A 354 28.88 -62.06 -3.34
N VAL A 355 27.59 -61.73 -3.29
CA VAL A 355 27.07 -60.53 -3.96
C VAL A 355 27.53 -59.29 -3.20
N PRO A 356 28.17 -58.30 -3.86
CA PRO A 356 28.52 -57.05 -3.19
C PRO A 356 27.26 -56.34 -2.71
N SER A 357 27.28 -55.84 -1.47
CA SER A 357 26.14 -55.11 -0.88
C SER A 357 26.04 -53.69 -1.45
N PRO A 358 24.84 -53.21 -1.84
CA PRO A 358 24.67 -51.86 -2.33
C PRO A 358 24.86 -50.84 -1.19
N PRO A 359 25.42 -49.66 -1.48
CA PRO A 359 25.49 -48.56 -0.51
C PRO A 359 24.11 -47.89 -0.29
N ARG A 360 23.02 -48.65 -0.22
CA ARG A 360 21.63 -48.16 -0.20
C ARG A 360 21.34 -47.27 1.00
N SER A 361 21.74 -47.70 2.20
CA SER A 361 21.54 -46.93 3.43
C SER A 361 22.30 -45.61 3.39
N ALA A 362 23.54 -45.62 2.89
CA ALA A 362 24.35 -44.41 2.73
C ALA A 362 23.76 -43.46 1.69
N LEU A 363 23.29 -43.97 0.54
CA LEU A 363 22.67 -43.16 -0.52
C LEU A 363 21.34 -42.56 -0.09
N HIS A 364 20.45 -43.34 0.52
CA HIS A 364 19.19 -42.82 1.06
C HIS A 364 19.46 -41.78 2.16
N ALA A 365 20.38 -42.05 3.08
CA ALA A 365 20.74 -41.10 4.12
C ALA A 365 21.28 -39.80 3.54
N SER A 366 22.14 -39.85 2.52
CA SER A 366 22.65 -38.65 1.85
C SER A 366 21.55 -37.88 1.10
N ILE A 367 20.61 -38.56 0.45
CA ILE A 367 19.49 -37.90 -0.26
C ILE A 367 18.53 -37.24 0.74
N GLU A 368 18.19 -37.93 1.84
CA GLU A 368 17.32 -37.38 2.88
C GLU A 368 17.99 -36.23 3.65
N ALA A 369 19.30 -36.32 3.89
CA ALA A 369 20.07 -35.29 4.58
C ALA A 369 20.49 -34.12 3.67
N LEU A 370 20.13 -34.12 2.39
CA LEU A 370 20.59 -33.14 1.39
C LEU A 370 22.13 -33.02 1.37
N ALA A 371 22.82 -34.15 1.42
CA ALA A 371 24.27 -34.23 1.49
C ALA A 371 24.87 -34.70 0.15
N PRO A 372 26.15 -34.37 -0.11
CA PRO A 372 26.84 -34.88 -1.27
C PRO A 372 26.94 -36.42 -1.23
N LEU A 373 26.77 -37.01 -2.40
CA LEU A 373 26.89 -38.44 -2.67
C LEU A 373 28.35 -38.80 -2.91
N ASP A 374 28.77 -39.95 -2.39
CA ASP A 374 30.07 -40.52 -2.72
C ASP A 374 30.03 -41.20 -4.10
N ILE A 375 30.25 -40.40 -5.14
CA ILE A 375 30.26 -40.87 -6.54
C ILE A 375 31.31 -41.98 -6.73
N LYS A 376 32.43 -41.95 -6.01
CA LYS A 376 33.47 -42.98 -6.11
C LYS A 376 33.01 -44.30 -5.50
N ALA A 377 32.32 -44.27 -4.35
CA ALA A 377 31.75 -45.48 -3.76
C ALA A 377 30.65 -46.09 -4.66
N ILE A 378 29.81 -45.26 -5.29
CA ILE A 378 28.78 -45.70 -6.24
C ILE A 378 29.41 -46.33 -7.47
N ALA A 379 30.38 -45.65 -8.10
CA ALA A 379 31.11 -46.17 -9.25
C ALA A 379 31.91 -47.45 -8.90
N GLY A 380 32.50 -47.49 -7.70
CA GLY A 380 33.16 -48.68 -7.16
C GLY A 380 32.20 -49.85 -7.01
N TYR A 381 31.03 -49.63 -6.40
CA TYR A 381 29.99 -50.64 -6.30
C TYR A 381 29.53 -51.14 -7.68
N LEU A 382 29.24 -50.26 -8.63
CA LEU A 382 28.85 -50.64 -9.99
C LEU A 382 29.96 -51.44 -10.70
N SER A 383 31.22 -51.10 -10.46
CA SER A 383 32.37 -51.85 -10.96
C SER A 383 32.48 -53.25 -10.34
N GLU A 384 32.33 -53.38 -9.02
CA GLU A 384 32.30 -54.66 -8.32
C GLU A 384 31.09 -55.51 -8.74
N LEU A 385 29.93 -54.90 -8.94
CA LEU A 385 28.73 -55.55 -9.46
C LEU A 385 28.97 -56.06 -10.89
N GLY A 386 29.63 -55.28 -11.73
CA GLY A 386 30.04 -55.71 -13.07
C GLY A 386 31.12 -56.80 -13.06
N LYS A 387 32.02 -56.82 -12.07
CA LYS A 387 32.97 -57.93 -11.87
C LYS A 387 32.24 -59.20 -11.45
N TRP A 388 31.27 -59.08 -10.54
CA TRP A 388 30.39 -60.17 -10.14
C TRP A 388 29.61 -60.71 -11.34
N ASP A 389 28.99 -59.84 -12.14
CA ASP A 389 28.24 -60.22 -13.35
C ASP A 389 29.13 -60.99 -14.33
N ARG A 390 30.38 -60.56 -14.53
CA ARG A 390 31.36 -61.26 -15.38
C ARG A 390 31.79 -62.61 -14.81
N ALA A 391 32.04 -62.70 -13.50
CA ALA A 391 32.41 -63.95 -12.84
C ALA A 391 31.26 -64.96 -12.89
N ALA A 392 30.05 -64.51 -12.57
CA ALA A 392 28.85 -65.32 -12.59
C ALA A 392 28.45 -65.73 -14.01
N SER A 393 28.66 -64.85 -15.00
CA SER A 393 28.49 -65.19 -16.42
C SER A 393 29.48 -66.24 -16.91
N LYS A 394 30.72 -66.29 -16.39
CA LYS A 394 31.69 -67.35 -16.72
C LYS A 394 31.26 -68.70 -16.15
N VAL A 395 30.78 -68.72 -14.90
CA VAL A 395 30.23 -69.91 -14.24
C VAL A 395 28.97 -70.40 -14.97
N SER A 396 28.09 -69.48 -15.39
CA SER A 396 26.92 -69.79 -16.22
C SER A 396 27.29 -70.31 -17.60
N ARG A 397 28.26 -69.71 -18.31
CA ARG A 397 28.72 -70.15 -19.63
C ARG A 397 29.41 -71.52 -19.61
N ALA A 398 30.09 -71.86 -18.52
CA ALA A 398 30.65 -73.20 -18.31
C ALA A 398 29.56 -74.26 -18.02
N ALA A 399 28.36 -73.83 -17.63
CA ALA A 399 27.23 -74.68 -17.25
C ALA A 399 26.07 -74.73 -18.28
N SER A 400 26.08 -73.90 -19.32
CA SER A 400 25.08 -73.91 -20.40
C SER A 400 25.59 -74.62 -21.66
N PRO A 401 24.75 -75.44 -22.34
CA PRO A 401 24.96 -75.80 -23.74
C PRO A 401 24.87 -74.54 -24.63
N THR A 402 25.49 -74.60 -25.80
CA THR A 402 25.77 -73.51 -26.75
C THR A 402 24.53 -72.75 -27.28
N GLY A 403 24.58 -71.40 -27.22
CA GLY A 403 23.89 -70.43 -28.11
C GLY A 403 22.48 -69.94 -27.73
N PRO A 404 22.14 -68.63 -27.84
CA PRO A 404 20.76 -68.16 -27.67
C PRO A 404 19.89 -68.56 -28.88
N SER A 405 18.69 -69.03 -28.61
CA SER A 405 17.71 -69.37 -29.65
C SER A 405 16.98 -68.12 -30.15
N THR A 406 16.44 -68.15 -31.37
CA THR A 406 15.65 -67.06 -31.98
C THR A 406 14.49 -66.58 -31.10
N ARG A 407 13.99 -67.43 -30.19
CA ARG A 407 12.90 -67.16 -29.25
C ARG A 407 13.30 -66.19 -28.12
N ASP A 408 14.55 -66.22 -27.66
CA ASP A 408 15.05 -65.34 -26.60
C ASP A 408 15.05 -63.88 -27.04
N THR A 409 15.45 -63.62 -28.30
CA THR A 409 15.45 -62.28 -28.91
C THR A 409 14.03 -61.73 -29.05
N GLN A 410 13.06 -62.59 -29.38
CA GLN A 410 11.66 -62.20 -29.54
C GLN A 410 10.98 -61.89 -28.20
N LEU A 411 11.34 -62.59 -27.12
CA LEU A 411 10.86 -62.31 -25.76
C LEU A 411 11.36 -60.96 -25.22
N VAL A 412 12.62 -60.59 -25.53
CA VAL A 412 13.16 -59.25 -25.21
C VAL A 412 12.39 -58.16 -25.94
N MET A 413 12.02 -58.39 -27.20
CA MET A 413 11.22 -57.44 -27.98
C MET A 413 9.81 -57.28 -27.41
N LEU A 414 9.17 -58.36 -26.96
CA LEU A 414 7.87 -58.32 -26.26
C LEU A 414 7.95 -57.51 -24.96
N ALA A 415 9.00 -57.71 -24.16
CA ALA A 415 9.22 -56.95 -22.92
C ALA A 415 9.39 -55.44 -23.18
N ALA A 416 10.10 -55.07 -24.26
CA ALA A 416 10.26 -53.68 -24.67
C ALA A 416 8.92 -53.05 -25.09
N ILE A 417 8.10 -53.75 -25.87
CA ILE A 417 6.76 -53.28 -26.28
C ILE A 417 5.86 -53.11 -25.05
N CYS A 418 5.87 -54.08 -24.13
CA CYS A 418 5.09 -53.98 -22.90
C CYS A 418 5.51 -52.77 -22.06
N GLN A 419 6.81 -52.50 -21.94
CA GLN A 419 7.30 -51.29 -21.25
C GLN A 419 6.84 -49.99 -21.93
N GLN A 420 6.84 -49.92 -23.27
CA GLN A 420 6.30 -48.77 -24.00
C GLN A 420 4.81 -48.56 -23.69
N VAL A 421 4.03 -49.65 -23.64
CA VAL A 421 2.61 -49.60 -23.27
C VAL A 421 2.40 -49.12 -21.82
N ARG A 422 3.24 -49.55 -20.87
CA ARG A 422 3.16 -49.03 -19.48
C ARG A 422 3.43 -47.53 -19.42
N ASN A 423 4.49 -47.09 -20.09
CA ASN A 423 4.86 -45.67 -20.13
C ASN A 423 3.75 -44.83 -20.76
N TRP A 424 3.11 -45.34 -21.83
CA TRP A 424 1.95 -44.71 -22.43
C TRP A 424 0.77 -44.60 -21.47
N ARG A 425 0.39 -45.69 -20.77
CA ARG A 425 -0.71 -45.68 -19.78
C ARG A 425 -0.44 -44.70 -18.63
N MET A 426 0.78 -44.66 -18.11
CA MET A 426 1.17 -43.69 -17.08
C MET A 426 1.10 -42.24 -17.60
N ALA A 427 1.54 -42.01 -18.85
CA ALA A 427 1.41 -40.70 -19.49
C ALA A 427 -0.07 -40.29 -19.67
N GLU A 428 -0.96 -41.22 -20.05
CA GLU A 428 -2.41 -40.96 -20.15
C GLU A 428 -2.99 -40.53 -18.80
N GLN A 429 -2.62 -41.21 -17.72
CA GLN A 429 -3.08 -40.86 -16.37
C GLN A 429 -2.55 -39.48 -15.93
N LYS A 430 -1.29 -39.17 -16.23
CA LYS A 430 -0.68 -37.85 -15.95
C LYS A 430 -1.38 -36.75 -16.75
N ALA A 431 -1.61 -36.96 -18.04
CA ALA A 431 -2.33 -36.03 -18.91
C ALA A 431 -3.77 -35.81 -18.41
N ALA A 432 -4.47 -36.86 -18.01
CA ALA A 432 -5.82 -36.74 -17.45
C ALA A 432 -5.85 -35.93 -16.13
N ARG A 433 -4.83 -36.07 -15.27
CA ARG A 433 -4.69 -35.26 -14.05
C ARG A 433 -4.39 -33.80 -14.37
N ALA A 434 -3.44 -33.55 -15.27
CA ALA A 434 -3.06 -32.20 -15.69
C ALA A 434 -4.22 -31.46 -16.38
N LEU A 435 -5.00 -32.17 -17.21
CA LEU A 435 -6.20 -31.62 -17.83
C LEU A 435 -7.23 -31.21 -16.78
N ARG A 436 -7.53 -32.07 -15.80
CA ARG A 436 -8.45 -31.72 -14.70
C ARG A 436 -8.00 -30.49 -13.91
N ALA A 437 -6.70 -30.39 -13.62
CA ALA A 437 -6.13 -29.23 -12.92
C ALA A 437 -6.26 -27.94 -13.77
N SER A 438 -5.90 -28.01 -15.06
CA SER A 438 -6.06 -26.89 -16.00
C SER A 438 -7.53 -26.44 -16.11
N THR A 439 -8.47 -27.38 -16.27
CA THR A 439 -9.91 -27.07 -16.34
C THR A 439 -10.44 -26.47 -15.04
N LEU A 440 -9.93 -26.88 -13.88
CA LEU A 440 -10.29 -26.25 -12.61
C LEU A 440 -9.74 -24.82 -12.53
N ALA A 441 -8.47 -24.61 -12.89
CA ALA A 441 -7.86 -23.29 -12.88
C ALA A 441 -8.55 -22.31 -13.84
N ASP A 442 -8.95 -22.79 -15.02
CA ASP A 442 -9.77 -22.01 -15.96
C ASP A 442 -11.08 -21.58 -15.33
N ARG A 443 -11.84 -22.50 -14.72
CA ARG A 443 -13.11 -22.19 -14.05
C ARG A 443 -12.95 -21.22 -12.89
N VAL A 444 -11.90 -21.38 -12.07
CA VAL A 444 -11.63 -20.48 -10.94
C VAL A 444 -11.31 -19.08 -11.45
N PHE A 445 -10.41 -18.96 -12.43
CA PHE A 445 -10.03 -17.68 -13.00
C PHE A 445 -11.22 -16.98 -13.68
N GLU A 446 -12.02 -17.70 -14.47
CA GLU A 446 -13.20 -17.12 -15.12
C GLU A 446 -14.25 -16.66 -14.11
N ARG A 447 -14.50 -17.43 -13.05
CA ARG A 447 -15.42 -17.01 -11.97
C ARG A 447 -14.91 -15.79 -11.23
N TYR A 448 -13.61 -15.75 -10.91
CA TYR A 448 -12.99 -14.60 -10.26
C TYR A 448 -13.09 -13.35 -11.13
N GLN A 449 -12.73 -13.46 -12.42
CA GLN A 449 -12.77 -12.35 -13.36
C GLN A 449 -14.21 -11.85 -13.58
N ALA A 450 -15.18 -12.76 -13.67
CA ALA A 450 -16.59 -12.39 -13.78
C ALA A 450 -17.07 -11.64 -12.54
N LYS A 451 -16.73 -12.13 -11.33
CA LYS A 451 -17.13 -11.51 -10.08
C LYS A 451 -16.48 -10.14 -9.87
N GLN A 452 -15.17 -10.03 -10.11
CA GLN A 452 -14.45 -8.76 -10.07
C GLN A 452 -15.06 -7.72 -11.02
N LYS A 453 -15.39 -8.14 -12.25
CA LYS A 453 -16.01 -7.25 -13.24
C LYS A 453 -17.42 -6.80 -12.81
N GLU A 454 -18.21 -7.70 -12.24
CA GLU A 454 -19.54 -7.39 -11.70
C GLU A 454 -19.45 -6.37 -10.55
N ASP A 455 -18.60 -6.63 -9.56
CA ASP A 455 -18.46 -5.78 -8.37
C ASP A 455 -17.91 -4.39 -8.74
N LEU A 456 -16.90 -4.34 -9.61
CA LEU A 456 -16.37 -3.08 -10.12
C LEU A 456 -17.43 -2.30 -10.90
N ALA A 457 -18.21 -2.96 -11.75
CA ALA A 457 -19.28 -2.29 -12.50
C ALA A 457 -20.37 -1.74 -11.57
N GLY A 458 -20.69 -2.47 -10.50
CA GLY A 458 -21.59 -2.00 -9.44
C GLY A 458 -21.06 -0.74 -8.75
N LEU A 459 -19.80 -0.77 -8.33
CA LEU A 459 -19.13 0.34 -7.66
C LEU A 459 -19.05 1.59 -8.57
N LEU A 460 -18.60 1.42 -9.81
CA LEU A 460 -18.52 2.52 -10.78
C LEU A 460 -19.91 3.12 -11.05
N LYS A 461 -20.97 2.31 -11.07
CA LYS A 461 -22.34 2.79 -11.24
C LYS A 461 -22.81 3.62 -10.04
N GLN A 462 -22.47 3.20 -8.82
CA GLN A 462 -22.79 3.93 -7.59
C GLN A 462 -22.10 5.29 -7.55
N ILE A 463 -20.78 5.32 -7.77
CA ILE A 463 -20.01 6.58 -7.86
C ILE A 463 -20.58 7.47 -8.97
N SER A 464 -20.83 6.90 -10.16
CA SER A 464 -21.38 7.67 -11.30
C SER A 464 -22.72 8.31 -10.96
N GLY A 465 -23.61 7.60 -10.26
CA GLY A 465 -24.89 8.15 -9.80
C GLY A 465 -24.70 9.33 -8.85
N ARG A 466 -23.78 9.24 -7.90
CA ARG A 466 -23.49 10.34 -6.96
C ARG A 466 -22.82 11.53 -7.65
N VAL A 467 -21.89 11.28 -8.57
CA VAL A 467 -21.26 12.32 -9.40
C VAL A 467 -22.29 13.06 -10.23
N ALA A 468 -23.19 12.34 -10.91
CA ALA A 468 -24.25 12.95 -11.70
C ALA A 468 -25.18 13.82 -10.85
N HIS A 469 -25.54 13.37 -9.65
CA HIS A 469 -26.33 14.15 -8.69
C HIS A 469 -25.63 15.44 -8.28
N ILE A 470 -24.37 15.35 -7.81
CA ILE A 470 -23.61 16.52 -7.37
C ILE A 470 -23.41 17.50 -8.53
N TYR A 471 -23.12 17.00 -9.73
CA TYR A 471 -22.94 17.82 -10.91
C TYR A 471 -24.23 18.55 -11.30
N ALA A 472 -25.39 17.86 -11.29
CA ALA A 472 -26.69 18.48 -11.56
C ALA A 472 -27.07 19.55 -10.53
N ARG A 473 -26.61 19.43 -9.28
CA ARG A 473 -26.77 20.49 -8.25
C ARG A 473 -25.93 21.73 -8.56
N LEU A 474 -24.74 21.55 -9.14
CA LEU A 474 -23.89 22.66 -9.59
C LEU A 474 -24.41 23.28 -10.90
N HIS A 475 -25.09 22.50 -11.74
CA HIS A 475 -25.56 22.87 -13.09
C HIS A 475 -27.03 22.46 -13.33
N PRO A 476 -28.02 23.07 -12.62
CA PRO A 476 -29.42 22.62 -12.63
C PRO A 476 -30.16 22.84 -13.95
N ASP A 477 -29.72 23.78 -14.78
CA ASP A 477 -30.35 24.13 -16.07
C ASP A 477 -29.68 23.44 -17.27
N GLU A 478 -28.70 22.58 -17.00
CA GLU A 478 -27.96 21.87 -18.04
C GLU A 478 -28.36 20.40 -18.06
N ASP A 479 -28.75 19.91 -19.24
CA ASP A 479 -29.15 18.51 -19.46
C ASP A 479 -27.90 17.61 -19.59
N LEU A 480 -27.09 17.58 -18.54
CA LEU A 480 -25.84 16.81 -18.43
C LEU A 480 -25.97 15.70 -17.38
N ALA A 481 -27.18 15.18 -17.17
CA ALA A 481 -27.53 14.20 -16.14
C ALA A 481 -26.85 12.83 -16.29
N ALA A 482 -26.08 12.59 -17.36
CA ALA A 482 -25.48 11.29 -17.66
C ALA A 482 -23.95 11.31 -17.60
N VAL A 483 -23.35 12.01 -16.63
CA VAL A 483 -21.93 11.80 -16.32
C VAL A 483 -21.75 10.41 -15.72
N SER A 484 -20.85 9.61 -16.27
CA SER A 484 -20.48 8.33 -15.68
C SER A 484 -19.01 8.00 -15.85
N ILE A 485 -18.50 7.17 -14.96
CA ILE A 485 -17.17 6.56 -15.06
C ILE A 485 -17.35 5.20 -15.71
N GLU A 486 -16.81 5.03 -16.90
CA GLU A 486 -17.00 3.81 -17.68
C GLU A 486 -15.70 3.01 -17.83
N PRO A 487 -15.76 1.66 -17.84
CA PRO A 487 -14.63 0.84 -18.24
C PRO A 487 -14.35 1.05 -19.73
N TRP A 488 -13.11 1.39 -20.08
CA TRP A 488 -12.66 1.55 -21.47
C TRP A 488 -12.01 0.27 -22.03
N THR A 489 -11.23 -0.44 -21.21
CA THR A 489 -10.58 -1.73 -21.53
C THR A 489 -10.45 -2.57 -20.26
N ALA A 490 -9.81 -3.75 -20.34
CA ALA A 490 -9.47 -4.56 -19.16
C ALA A 490 -8.54 -3.85 -18.15
N LYS A 491 -7.90 -2.74 -18.52
CA LYS A 491 -7.02 -1.92 -17.67
C LYS A 491 -7.19 -0.43 -17.98
N GLY A 492 -8.41 0.10 -17.86
CA GLY A 492 -8.69 1.49 -18.18
C GLY A 492 -10.10 1.93 -17.83
N VAL A 493 -10.23 3.13 -17.26
CA VAL A 493 -11.51 3.82 -17.05
C VAL A 493 -11.45 5.20 -17.69
N GLU A 494 -12.60 5.66 -18.16
CA GLU A 494 -12.75 6.98 -18.77
C GLU A 494 -14.02 7.65 -18.28
N LEU A 495 -13.95 8.97 -18.07
CA LEU A 495 -15.15 9.77 -17.83
C LEU A 495 -15.93 9.89 -19.14
N ALA A 496 -17.22 9.62 -19.07
CA ALA A 496 -18.15 9.77 -20.18
C ALA A 496 -19.24 10.76 -19.79
N ILE A 497 -19.63 11.59 -20.75
CA ILE A 497 -20.74 12.52 -20.62
C ILE A 497 -21.65 12.39 -21.83
N GLU A 498 -22.94 12.60 -21.63
CA GLU A 498 -23.87 12.81 -22.74
C GLU A 498 -23.96 14.31 -23.03
N PHE A 499 -23.64 14.69 -24.26
CA PHE A 499 -23.63 16.08 -24.70
C PHE A 499 -24.42 16.19 -26.00
N HIS A 500 -25.56 16.88 -25.95
CA HIS A 500 -26.51 17.04 -27.07
C HIS A 500 -26.87 15.72 -27.79
N GLY A 501 -27.23 14.69 -27.02
CA GLY A 501 -27.62 13.37 -27.56
C GLY A 501 -26.46 12.55 -28.13
N SER A 502 -25.21 12.96 -27.89
CA SER A 502 -24.01 12.23 -28.28
C SER A 502 -23.14 11.89 -27.07
N ARG A 503 -22.66 10.65 -27.00
CA ARG A 503 -21.80 10.18 -25.90
C ARG A 503 -20.35 10.57 -26.15
N GLN A 504 -19.78 11.39 -25.29
CA GLN A 504 -18.43 11.95 -25.43
C GLN A 504 -17.45 11.34 -24.42
N ARG A 505 -16.25 10.98 -24.89
CA ARG A 505 -15.17 10.34 -24.11
C ARG A 505 -13.80 10.71 -24.68
N PRO A 506 -12.88 11.33 -23.91
CA PRO A 506 -13.06 12.03 -22.62
C PRO A 506 -13.84 13.36 -22.76
N PRO A 507 -14.34 13.94 -21.66
CA PRO A 507 -15.18 15.14 -21.69
C PRO A 507 -14.43 16.45 -22.04
N HIS A 508 -13.09 16.48 -22.01
CA HIS A 508 -12.31 17.71 -22.24
C HIS A 508 -12.44 18.28 -23.66
N GLY A 509 -12.86 17.47 -24.63
CA GLY A 509 -13.06 17.92 -26.01
C GLY A 509 -14.36 18.71 -26.22
N VAL A 510 -15.27 18.71 -25.24
CA VAL A 510 -16.60 19.32 -25.34
C VAL A 510 -16.98 20.21 -24.16
N LEU A 511 -16.35 20.03 -22.99
CA LEU A 511 -16.61 20.82 -21.80
C LEU A 511 -15.61 21.97 -21.64
N SER A 512 -16.08 23.08 -21.08
CA SER A 512 -15.23 24.20 -20.66
C SER A 512 -14.43 23.84 -19.39
N GLU A 513 -13.41 24.64 -19.07
CA GLU A 513 -12.59 24.46 -17.86
C GLU A 513 -13.44 24.50 -16.57
N SER A 514 -14.45 25.37 -16.50
CA SER A 514 -15.32 25.46 -15.31
C SER A 514 -16.19 24.21 -15.11
N HIS A 515 -16.62 23.57 -16.20
CA HIS A 515 -17.36 22.31 -16.13
C HIS A 515 -16.45 21.15 -15.76
N LEU A 516 -15.23 21.10 -16.31
CA LEU A 516 -14.25 20.09 -15.93
C LEU A 516 -13.93 20.17 -14.43
N ASN A 517 -13.76 21.38 -13.89
CA ASN A 517 -13.52 21.55 -12.45
C ASN A 517 -14.74 21.20 -11.59
N SER A 518 -15.96 21.51 -12.06
CA SER A 518 -17.20 21.09 -11.40
C SER A 518 -17.35 19.57 -11.35
N LEU A 519 -17.06 18.90 -12.46
CA LEU A 519 -17.06 17.45 -12.53
C LEU A 519 -16.00 16.85 -11.60
N ALA A 520 -14.85 17.50 -11.51
CA ALA A 520 -13.75 17.04 -10.70
C ALA A 520 -14.08 17.13 -9.19
N ILE A 521 -14.68 18.24 -8.74
CA ILE A 521 -15.21 18.37 -7.37
C ILE A 521 -16.29 17.32 -7.11
N ALA A 522 -17.22 17.12 -8.06
CA ALA A 522 -18.26 16.10 -7.93
C ALA A 522 -17.67 14.69 -7.75
N LEU A 523 -16.62 14.36 -8.52
CA LEU A 523 -15.89 13.10 -8.41
C LEU A 523 -15.20 12.95 -7.06
N PHE A 524 -14.47 13.98 -6.62
CA PHE A 524 -13.78 13.95 -5.32
C PHE A 524 -14.75 13.74 -4.17
N LEU A 525 -15.83 14.50 -4.13
CA LEU A 525 -16.84 14.41 -3.07
C LEU A 525 -17.54 13.05 -3.07
N ALA A 526 -17.89 12.52 -4.24
CA ALA A 526 -18.48 11.19 -4.36
C ALA A 526 -17.52 10.08 -3.92
N MET A 527 -16.23 10.19 -4.28
CA MET A 527 -15.22 9.21 -3.84
C MET A 527 -14.99 9.28 -2.33
N ALA A 528 -14.93 10.47 -1.75
CA ALA A 528 -14.76 10.64 -0.31
C ALA A 528 -15.91 10.00 0.47
N GLU A 529 -17.17 10.20 0.02
CA GLU A 529 -18.34 9.56 0.64
C GLU A 529 -18.35 8.03 0.52
N GLU A 530 -17.83 7.49 -0.59
CA GLU A 530 -17.86 6.06 -0.85
C GLU A 530 -16.71 5.31 -0.14
N PHE A 531 -15.52 5.91 -0.03
CA PHE A 531 -14.30 5.20 0.35
C PHE A 531 -13.71 5.56 1.70
N ASN A 532 -14.01 6.74 2.26
CA ASN A 532 -13.44 7.08 3.56
C ASN A 532 -14.18 6.33 4.66
N GLU A 533 -13.45 5.57 5.46
CA GLU A 533 -14.00 4.78 6.56
C GLU A 533 -13.74 5.43 7.93
N GLN A 534 -12.61 6.12 8.10
CA GLN A 534 -12.17 6.69 9.37
C GLN A 534 -12.22 8.22 9.36
N LEU A 535 -11.72 8.90 8.33
CA LEU A 535 -11.73 10.36 8.23
C LEU A 535 -13.08 10.87 7.73
N VAL A 536 -13.82 11.53 8.62
CA VAL A 536 -15.08 12.20 8.28
C VAL A 536 -14.87 13.71 8.27
N PHE A 537 -13.75 14.12 7.66
CA PHE A 537 -13.45 15.50 7.33
C PHE A 537 -12.89 15.63 5.92
N LEU A 538 -13.18 16.75 5.25
CA LEU A 538 -12.65 17.09 3.94
C LEU A 538 -12.01 18.48 3.96
N LEU A 539 -10.88 18.61 3.29
CA LEU A 539 -10.08 19.82 3.17
C LEU A 539 -10.10 20.28 1.72
N LEU A 540 -10.66 21.46 1.47
CA LEU A 540 -10.76 22.06 0.14
C LEU A 540 -9.85 23.30 0.09
N ASP A 541 -8.71 23.22 -0.59
CA ASP A 541 -7.71 24.30 -0.73
C ASP A 541 -7.81 24.98 -2.10
N ASP A 542 -8.40 26.18 -2.12
CA ASP A 542 -8.51 27.06 -3.30
C ASP A 542 -9.17 26.39 -4.53
N VAL A 543 -10.21 25.58 -4.29
CA VAL A 543 -10.90 24.79 -5.34
C VAL A 543 -11.78 25.60 -6.31
N ILE A 544 -11.80 26.93 -6.17
CA ILE A 544 -12.84 27.81 -6.75
C ILE A 544 -12.31 28.69 -7.88
N ASN A 545 -10.99 28.67 -8.11
CA ASN A 545 -10.32 29.65 -8.98
C ASN A 545 -10.78 29.64 -10.44
N SER A 546 -11.39 28.56 -10.92
CA SER A 546 -11.97 28.50 -12.28
C SER A 546 -13.50 28.32 -12.28
N PHE A 547 -14.19 28.72 -11.20
CA PHE A 547 -15.65 28.79 -11.14
C PHE A 547 -16.15 30.20 -11.43
N ASP A 548 -17.20 30.29 -12.24
CA ASP A 548 -17.99 31.52 -12.41
C ASP A 548 -18.80 31.84 -11.16
N VAL A 549 -19.13 33.12 -10.96
CA VAL A 549 -19.79 33.64 -9.74
C VAL A 549 -21.05 32.85 -9.36
N GLU A 550 -21.86 32.46 -10.34
CA GLU A 550 -23.08 31.68 -10.10
C GLU A 550 -22.78 30.28 -9.56
N HIS A 551 -21.78 29.60 -10.11
CA HIS A 551 -21.40 28.25 -9.68
C HIS A 551 -20.76 28.26 -8.28
N ARG A 552 -20.12 29.38 -7.88
CA ARG A 552 -19.58 29.55 -6.51
C ARG A 552 -20.68 29.50 -5.46
N GLY A 553 -21.81 30.16 -5.74
CA GLY A 553 -22.97 30.16 -4.83
C GLY A 553 -23.52 28.74 -4.64
N ARG A 554 -23.79 28.05 -5.75
CA ARG A 554 -24.30 26.67 -5.75
C ARG A 554 -23.37 25.69 -5.04
N LEU A 555 -22.05 25.85 -5.21
CA LEU A 555 -21.06 25.03 -4.49
C LEU A 555 -21.14 25.26 -2.97
N ALA A 556 -21.26 26.51 -2.52
CA ALA A 556 -21.39 26.80 -1.09
C ALA A 556 -22.68 26.22 -0.51
N GLU A 557 -23.79 26.29 -1.25
CA GLU A 557 -25.06 25.67 -0.88
C GLU A 557 -24.94 24.15 -0.78
N LEU A 558 -24.37 23.50 -1.80
CA LEU A 558 -24.10 22.05 -1.81
C LEU A 558 -23.28 21.62 -0.59
N LEU A 559 -22.14 22.29 -0.33
CA LEU A 559 -21.25 21.96 0.78
C LEU A 559 -21.93 22.16 2.15
N ALA A 560 -22.74 23.20 2.30
CA ALA A 560 -23.44 23.47 3.55
C ALA A 560 -24.61 22.51 3.80
N ASP A 561 -25.33 22.12 2.73
CA ASP A 561 -26.60 21.41 2.83
C ASP A 561 -26.42 19.89 2.77
N GLU A 562 -25.67 19.39 1.79
CA GLU A 562 -25.55 17.94 1.53
C GLU A 562 -24.37 17.29 2.28
N PHE A 563 -23.37 18.06 2.70
CA PHE A 563 -22.18 17.56 3.40
C PHE A 563 -22.15 17.96 4.88
N SER A 564 -23.32 18.15 5.49
CA SER A 564 -23.44 18.59 6.89
C SER A 564 -22.97 17.54 7.92
N ASP A 565 -22.98 16.25 7.56
CA ASP A 565 -22.44 15.17 8.38
C ASP A 565 -20.90 15.16 8.43
N TRP A 566 -20.27 15.75 7.40
CA TRP A 566 -18.83 15.88 7.25
C TRP A 566 -18.30 17.14 7.94
N GLN A 567 -17.10 17.04 8.50
CA GLN A 567 -16.36 18.25 8.86
C GLN A 567 -15.68 18.83 7.62
N LEU A 568 -16.04 20.04 7.22
CA LEU A 568 -15.43 20.69 6.06
C LEU A 568 -14.45 21.77 6.51
N ILE A 569 -13.23 21.71 5.97
CA ILE A 569 -12.16 22.70 6.16
C ILE A 569 -11.95 23.36 4.80
N VAL A 570 -12.53 24.54 4.60
CA VAL A 570 -12.54 25.21 3.29
C VAL A 570 -11.61 26.40 3.32
N LEU A 571 -10.51 26.35 2.57
CA LEU A 571 -9.54 27.43 2.40
C LEU A 571 -9.80 28.11 1.06
N THR A 572 -9.97 29.44 1.08
CA THR A 572 -10.23 30.21 -0.14
C THR A 572 -9.61 31.59 -0.07
N HIS A 573 -9.19 32.11 -1.22
CA HIS A 573 -8.90 33.54 -1.39
C HIS A 573 -10.07 34.33 -1.99
N ASP A 574 -11.20 33.68 -2.27
CA ASP A 574 -12.38 34.33 -2.82
C ASP A 574 -13.30 34.84 -1.70
N GLN A 575 -13.31 36.17 -1.51
CA GLN A 575 -14.09 36.80 -0.44
C GLN A 575 -15.61 36.57 -0.62
N GLN A 576 -16.12 36.62 -1.86
CA GLN A 576 -17.56 36.49 -2.11
C GLN A 576 -18.05 35.09 -1.76
N PHE A 577 -17.30 34.07 -2.17
CA PHE A 577 -17.58 32.68 -1.80
C PHE A 577 -17.48 32.48 -0.29
N PHE A 578 -16.41 32.97 0.35
CA PHE A 578 -16.25 32.89 1.80
C PHE A 578 -17.45 33.48 2.54
N GLU A 579 -17.86 34.70 2.19
CA GLU A 579 -18.99 35.36 2.82
C GLU A 579 -20.31 34.62 2.58
N HIS A 580 -20.53 34.12 1.36
CA HIS A 580 -21.74 33.39 1.02
C HIS A 580 -21.83 32.05 1.76
N LEU A 581 -20.74 31.26 1.79
CA LEU A 581 -20.64 30.04 2.59
C LEU A 581 -20.87 30.32 4.08
N CYS A 582 -20.25 31.37 4.61
CA CYS A 582 -20.42 31.81 6.00
C CYS A 582 -21.83 32.31 6.35
N ARG A 583 -22.60 32.76 5.35
CA ARG A 583 -24.02 33.14 5.50
C ARG A 583 -24.92 31.91 5.46
N ARG A 584 -24.65 30.96 4.55
CA ARG A 584 -25.40 29.71 4.41
C ARG A 584 -25.20 28.77 5.60
N ALA A 585 -23.97 28.71 6.12
CA ALA A 585 -23.55 27.86 7.22
C ALA A 585 -23.08 28.70 8.44
N PRO A 586 -24.00 29.33 9.21
CA PRO A 586 -23.64 30.23 10.30
C PRO A 586 -22.99 29.52 11.49
N SER A 587 -23.17 28.20 11.62
CA SER A 587 -22.56 27.33 12.63
C SER A 587 -21.07 27.08 12.38
N TRP A 588 -20.59 27.30 11.15
CA TRP A 588 -19.19 27.08 10.83
C TRP A 588 -18.30 28.13 11.49
N ARG A 589 -17.12 27.67 11.91
CA ARG A 589 -16.06 28.55 12.37
C ARG A 589 -15.54 29.39 11.22
N LYS A 590 -15.03 30.58 11.57
CA LYS A 590 -14.45 31.53 10.63
C LYS A 590 -13.03 31.84 11.05
N LEU A 591 -12.13 31.86 10.08
CA LEU A 591 -10.76 32.30 10.23
C LEU A 591 -10.39 33.13 9.01
N GLU A 592 -9.79 34.28 9.23
CA GLU A 592 -9.32 35.14 8.16
C GLU A 592 -7.84 35.40 8.36
N PHE A 593 -7.04 35.19 7.32
CA PHE A 593 -5.63 35.51 7.26
C PHE A 593 -5.47 36.90 6.63
N THR A 594 -4.91 37.83 7.39
CA THR A 594 -4.84 39.25 6.99
C THR A 594 -3.51 39.59 6.35
N SER A 595 -2.42 38.97 6.79
CA SER A 595 -1.08 39.24 6.27
C SER A 595 -0.10 38.14 6.66
N TRP A 596 1.06 38.14 6.02
CA TRP A 596 2.18 37.29 6.39
C TRP A 596 3.45 38.13 6.49
N SER A 597 4.32 37.82 7.45
CA SER A 597 5.67 38.40 7.48
C SER A 597 6.69 37.34 7.85
N TYR A 598 7.93 37.54 7.41
CA TYR A 598 9.02 36.63 7.73
C TYR A 598 9.16 36.41 9.25
N LEU A 599 9.16 37.49 10.03
CA LEU A 599 9.37 37.42 11.49
C LEU A 599 8.19 36.83 12.27
N SER A 600 6.95 37.09 11.84
CA SER A 600 5.76 36.74 12.62
C SER A 600 4.96 35.57 12.04
N GLY A 601 5.27 35.13 10.83
CA GLY A 601 4.48 34.16 10.09
C GLY A 601 3.10 34.70 9.69
N PRO A 602 2.11 33.80 9.50
CA PRO A 602 0.75 34.15 9.15
C PRO A 602 0.06 34.91 10.28
N ARG A 603 -0.62 35.99 9.94
CA ARG A 603 -1.46 36.76 10.86
C ARG A 603 -2.92 36.53 10.52
N THR A 604 -3.73 36.38 11.56
CA THR A 604 -5.17 36.18 11.41
C THR A 604 -5.93 37.37 11.95
N ALA A 605 -7.16 37.60 11.47
CA ALA A 605 -8.09 38.60 11.99
C ALA A 605 -8.59 38.25 13.41
N ARG A 606 -8.23 37.07 13.95
CA ARG A 606 -8.36 36.81 15.38
C ARG A 606 -7.25 37.54 16.11
N TYR A 607 -7.61 38.65 16.69
CA TYR A 607 -6.73 39.39 17.56
C TYR A 607 -6.39 38.56 18.81
N ALA A 608 -5.09 38.45 19.08
CA ALA A 608 -4.55 37.64 20.16
C ALA A 608 -4.08 38.51 21.33
N THR A 609 -4.71 39.67 21.53
CA THR A 609 -4.27 40.67 22.52
C THR A 609 -3.96 40.05 23.87
N SER A 610 -4.85 39.19 24.40
CA SER A 610 -4.66 38.55 25.70
C SER A 610 -3.42 37.65 25.76
N GLY A 611 -3.11 36.91 24.69
CA GLY A 611 -1.89 36.10 24.57
C GLY A 611 -0.63 36.95 24.37
N ILE A 612 -0.73 38.08 23.67
CA ILE A 612 0.38 39.01 23.47
C ILE A 612 0.77 39.70 24.80
N LEU A 613 -0.21 40.10 25.60
CA LEU A 613 0.02 40.73 26.90
C LEU A 613 0.64 39.75 27.90
N ALA A 614 0.16 38.51 27.96
CA ALA A 614 0.78 37.44 28.75
C ALA A 614 2.25 37.21 28.31
N ALA A 615 2.49 37.09 27.02
CA ALA A 615 3.84 36.86 26.51
C ALA A 615 4.76 38.09 26.60
N ALA A 616 4.21 39.30 26.78
CA ALA A 616 4.96 40.50 27.14
C ALA A 616 5.40 40.46 28.61
N ARG A 617 4.53 39.96 29.49
CA ARG A 617 4.81 39.75 30.92
C ARG A 617 5.93 38.72 31.12
N ASP A 618 5.83 37.57 30.47
CA ASP A 618 6.84 36.51 30.57
C ASP A 618 8.24 37.02 30.18
N ARG A 619 8.31 37.86 29.13
CA ARG A 619 9.57 38.50 28.70
C ARG A 619 10.10 39.52 29.70
N LEU A 620 9.20 40.26 30.33
CA LEU A 620 9.60 41.23 31.35
C LEU A 620 10.15 40.50 32.59
N GLU A 621 9.53 39.38 32.97
CA GLU A 621 9.97 38.52 34.08
C GLU A 621 11.31 37.84 33.78
N SER A 622 11.59 37.51 32.51
CA SER A 622 12.90 36.97 32.08
C SER A 622 13.99 38.03 31.86
N GLY A 623 13.69 39.32 32.09
CA GLY A 623 14.64 40.42 31.96
C GLY A 623 14.78 41.02 30.55
N ASP A 624 14.01 40.53 29.57
CA ASP A 624 13.96 41.07 28.20
C ASP A 624 13.01 42.29 28.12
N VAL A 625 13.49 43.44 28.59
CA VAL A 625 12.74 44.71 28.62
C VAL A 625 12.34 45.17 27.21
N HIS A 626 13.26 45.06 26.26
CA HIS A 626 13.03 45.43 24.86
C HIS A 626 11.94 44.56 24.22
N GLY A 627 12.04 43.23 24.37
CA GLY A 627 11.06 42.29 23.83
C GLY A 627 9.71 42.37 24.53
N ALA A 628 9.68 42.75 25.82
CA ALA A 628 8.45 43.05 26.55
C ALA A 628 7.78 44.33 26.01
N ALA A 629 8.54 45.42 25.82
CA ALA A 629 8.02 46.68 25.28
C ALA A 629 7.50 46.53 23.85
N ALA A 630 8.20 45.78 23.00
CA ALA A 630 7.78 45.47 21.63
C ALA A 630 6.44 44.72 21.60
N LYS A 631 6.28 43.70 22.46
CA LYS A 631 5.01 42.96 22.56
C LYS A 631 3.90 43.81 23.18
N ALA A 632 4.18 44.58 24.22
CA ALA A 632 3.21 45.47 24.85
C ALA A 632 2.66 46.52 23.86
N ARG A 633 3.54 47.15 23.07
CA ARG A 633 3.14 48.08 22.00
C ARG A 633 2.22 47.42 20.99
N ARG A 634 2.62 46.25 20.48
CA ARG A 634 1.81 45.49 19.52
C ARG A 634 0.45 45.11 20.10
N GLY A 635 0.42 44.66 21.36
CA GLY A 635 -0.81 44.30 22.06
C GLY A 635 -1.76 45.49 22.19
N LEU A 636 -1.25 46.67 22.53
CA LEU A 636 -2.05 47.90 22.59
C LEU A 636 -2.56 48.32 21.21
N GLU A 637 -1.73 48.23 20.16
CA GLU A 637 -2.14 48.55 18.80
C GLU A 637 -3.28 47.63 18.32
N GLU A 638 -3.14 46.31 18.48
CA GLU A 638 -4.18 45.33 18.16
C GLU A 638 -5.47 45.61 18.96
N LEU A 639 -5.36 45.88 20.26
CA LEU A 639 -6.50 46.26 21.12
C LEU A 639 -7.22 47.50 20.59
N LEU A 640 -6.48 48.56 20.22
CA LEU A 640 -7.06 49.81 19.74
C LEU A 640 -7.71 49.66 18.36
N GLN A 641 -7.15 48.82 17.48
CA GLN A 641 -7.75 48.49 16.19
C GLN A 641 -9.08 47.76 16.39
N GLU A 642 -9.12 46.76 17.27
CA GLU A 642 -10.35 46.06 17.63
C GLU A 642 -11.40 46.96 18.23
N VAL A 643 -11.00 47.82 19.16
CA VAL A 643 -11.91 48.78 19.78
C VAL A 643 -12.46 49.72 18.69
N CYS A 644 -11.63 50.22 17.78
CA CYS A 644 -12.07 51.07 16.69
C CYS A 644 -13.04 50.36 15.74
N GLU A 645 -12.74 49.12 15.35
CA GLU A 645 -13.60 48.30 14.50
C GLU A 645 -14.96 48.04 15.17
N ALA A 646 -14.94 47.57 16.42
CA ALA A 646 -16.12 47.29 17.22
C ALA A 646 -17.01 48.53 17.39
N LEU A 647 -16.39 49.69 17.63
CA LEU A 647 -17.08 50.95 17.77
C LEU A 647 -17.54 51.54 16.42
N ARG A 648 -17.11 50.99 15.28
CA ARG A 648 -17.20 51.65 13.95
C ARG A 648 -16.71 53.09 14.03
N ALA A 649 -15.53 53.27 14.63
CA ALA A 649 -14.99 54.57 14.92
C ALA A 649 -14.80 55.39 13.62
N PRO A 650 -15.26 56.65 13.58
CA PRO A 650 -15.15 57.47 12.39
C PRO A 650 -13.70 57.91 12.19
N LEU A 651 -12.96 57.15 11.38
CA LEU A 651 -11.58 57.41 10.98
C LEU A 651 -11.53 57.95 9.54
N PRO A 652 -10.54 58.80 9.19
CA PRO A 652 -10.37 59.27 7.81
C PRO A 652 -10.20 58.11 6.83
N PHE A 653 -10.95 58.09 5.73
CA PHE A 653 -10.86 57.04 4.72
C PHE A 653 -9.46 57.00 4.06
N ARG A 654 -8.91 55.79 3.88
CA ARG A 654 -7.64 55.51 3.19
C ARG A 654 -7.79 54.25 2.35
N ARG A 655 -7.03 54.11 1.25
CA ARG A 655 -7.03 52.93 0.37
C ARG A 655 -5.85 52.00 0.66
N GLY A 656 -6.06 50.68 0.57
CA GLY A 656 -5.01 49.65 0.64
C GLY A 656 -4.16 49.70 1.91
N GLN A 657 -2.87 49.37 1.80
CA GLN A 657 -1.90 49.33 2.92
C GLN A 657 -1.87 50.60 3.80
N ALA A 658 -2.25 51.77 3.26
CA ALA A 658 -2.29 53.01 4.04
C ALA A 658 -3.41 53.01 5.11
N ASN A 659 -4.44 52.19 4.92
CA ASN A 659 -5.49 51.94 5.89
C ASN A 659 -5.03 50.97 7.00
N ASP A 660 -4.15 50.03 6.67
CA ASP A 660 -3.64 49.02 7.62
C ASP A 660 -2.48 49.56 8.46
N LYS A 661 -1.77 50.59 7.97
CA LYS A 661 -0.68 51.31 8.66
C LYS A 661 -1.18 52.54 9.43
N ARG A 662 -2.29 52.43 10.15
CA ARG A 662 -2.81 53.54 10.97
C ARG A 662 -2.01 53.69 12.24
N GLU A 663 -1.66 54.93 12.57
CA GLU A 663 -0.93 55.24 13.80
C GLU A 663 -1.85 55.09 15.02
N MET A 664 -1.32 54.64 16.16
CA MET A 664 -2.09 54.50 17.41
C MET A 664 -2.75 55.81 17.84
N ALA A 665 -2.12 56.96 17.58
CA ALA A 665 -2.70 58.27 17.86
C ALA A 665 -4.02 58.53 17.08
N GLU A 666 -4.15 57.99 15.87
CA GLU A 666 -5.39 58.05 15.10
C GLU A 666 -6.46 57.14 15.70
N LEU A 667 -6.07 55.95 16.16
CA LEU A 667 -6.98 55.00 16.81
C LEU A 667 -7.51 55.58 18.13
N PHE A 668 -6.64 56.15 18.99
CA PHE A 668 -7.06 56.83 20.21
C PHE A 668 -8.08 57.95 19.95
N LYS A 669 -7.88 58.74 18.90
CA LYS A 669 -8.85 59.77 18.48
C LYS A 669 -10.18 59.16 18.05
N GLY A 670 -10.15 58.06 17.30
CA GLY A 670 -11.32 57.29 16.91
C GLY A 670 -12.13 56.80 18.12
N VAL A 671 -11.46 56.15 19.07
CA VAL A 671 -12.07 55.66 20.32
C VAL A 671 -12.70 56.81 21.11
N ARG A 672 -11.94 57.88 21.39
CA ARG A 672 -12.45 59.04 22.16
C ARG A 672 -13.67 59.67 21.51
N ARG A 673 -13.65 59.84 20.18
CA ARG A 673 -14.77 60.43 19.45
C ARG A 673 -16.03 59.58 19.57
N THR A 674 -15.93 58.27 19.35
CA THR A 674 -17.11 57.39 19.44
C THR A 674 -17.63 57.28 20.86
N LEU A 675 -16.76 57.20 21.87
CA LEU A 675 -17.21 57.16 23.27
C LEU A 675 -17.85 58.47 23.71
N LYS A 676 -17.36 59.62 23.23
CA LYS A 676 -17.99 60.91 23.48
C LYS A 676 -19.42 60.96 22.94
N GLU A 677 -19.65 60.36 21.78
CA GLU A 677 -20.95 60.34 21.10
C GLU A 677 -21.91 59.28 21.69
N ARG A 678 -21.42 58.10 22.07
CA ARG A 678 -22.26 56.93 22.39
C ARG A 678 -22.20 56.45 23.85
N ALA A 679 -21.18 56.81 24.62
CA ALA A 679 -20.95 56.32 25.98
C ALA A 679 -20.14 57.32 26.84
N LYS A 680 -20.66 58.55 26.99
CA LYS A 680 -19.94 59.65 27.65
C LYS A 680 -19.47 59.33 29.07
N GLY A 681 -20.30 58.64 29.88
CA GLY A 681 -19.91 58.23 31.23
C GLY A 681 -18.74 57.24 31.26
N LEU A 682 -18.68 56.33 30.28
CA LEU A 682 -17.54 55.44 30.12
C LEU A 682 -16.29 56.24 29.74
N LEU A 683 -16.40 57.18 28.79
CA LEU A 683 -15.27 58.06 28.42
C LEU A 683 -14.71 58.80 29.65
N GLU A 684 -15.57 59.42 30.46
CA GLU A 684 -15.14 60.15 31.66
C GLU A 684 -14.39 59.25 32.65
N SER A 685 -14.82 57.98 32.79
CA SER A 685 -14.16 57.01 33.67
C SER A 685 -12.78 56.54 33.18
N ILE A 686 -12.58 56.43 31.85
CA ILE A 686 -11.34 55.87 31.28
C ILE A 686 -10.41 56.92 30.68
N GLU A 687 -10.83 58.18 30.55
CA GLU A 687 -10.02 59.25 29.94
C GLU A 687 -8.63 59.41 30.62
N PRO A 688 -8.51 59.31 31.96
CA PRO A 688 -7.19 59.31 32.61
C PRO A 688 -6.30 58.14 32.14
N LEU A 689 -6.89 56.95 31.95
CA LEU A 689 -6.19 55.77 31.46
C LEU A 689 -5.73 55.97 30.02
N LEU A 690 -6.59 56.49 29.13
CA LEU A 690 -6.23 56.76 27.73
C LEU A 690 -5.10 57.79 27.62
N LYS A 691 -5.12 58.87 28.42
CA LYS A 691 -4.04 59.86 28.45
C LYS A 691 -2.71 59.26 28.89
N ASN A 692 -2.73 58.46 29.94
CA ASN A 692 -1.52 57.81 30.45
C ASN A 692 -0.96 56.81 29.44
N LEU A 693 -1.81 56.03 28.76
CA LEU A 693 -1.38 55.10 27.72
C LEU A 693 -0.77 55.82 26.51
N GLU A 694 -1.35 56.93 26.07
CA GLU A 694 -0.79 57.73 24.97
C GLU A 694 0.59 58.32 25.33
N ALA A 695 0.79 58.70 26.61
CA ALA A 695 2.08 59.11 27.12
C ALA A 695 3.09 57.93 27.19
N ASP A 696 2.65 56.76 27.67
CA ASP A 696 3.49 55.55 27.75
C ASP A 696 3.96 55.09 26.36
N VAL A 697 3.12 55.22 25.34
CA VAL A 697 3.51 54.96 23.94
C VAL A 697 4.71 55.81 23.54
N GLY A 698 4.65 57.13 23.79
CA GLY A 698 5.72 58.05 23.40
C GLY A 698 6.99 57.91 24.27
N ALA A 699 6.83 57.82 25.58
CA ALA A 699 7.93 57.94 26.55
C ALA A 699 8.60 56.60 26.89
N THR A 700 7.91 55.48 26.71
CA THR A 700 8.38 54.16 27.17
C THR A 700 8.42 53.16 26.03
N LEU A 701 7.27 52.87 25.41
CA LEU A 701 7.16 51.80 24.42
C LEU A 701 7.91 52.12 23.11
N ASN A 702 7.82 53.36 22.62
CA ASN A 702 8.54 53.78 21.42
C ASN A 702 10.04 53.94 21.66
N VAL A 703 10.44 54.38 22.86
CA VAL A 703 11.85 54.59 23.23
C VAL A 703 12.63 53.28 23.21
N GLU A 704 12.05 52.19 23.70
CA GLU A 704 12.69 50.87 23.64
C GLU A 704 12.79 50.31 22.21
N ILE A 705 11.91 50.70 21.29
CA ILE A 705 11.81 50.08 19.95
C ILE A 705 12.61 50.87 18.90
N HIS A 706 12.77 52.17 19.09
CA HIS A 706 13.55 53.03 18.19
C HIS A 706 14.97 53.20 18.74
N GLY A 707 16.00 53.18 17.89
CA GLY A 707 17.43 53.16 18.27
C GLY A 707 17.99 54.45 18.90
N GLY A 708 17.22 55.14 19.76
CA GLY A 708 17.68 56.27 20.54
C GLY A 708 18.55 55.84 21.73
N GLY A 709 19.43 56.72 22.20
CA GLY A 709 20.37 56.42 23.30
C GLY A 709 19.77 56.35 24.71
N HIS A 710 18.44 56.45 24.86
CA HIS A 710 17.74 56.32 26.15
C HIS A 710 17.05 54.96 26.23
N ARG A 711 17.20 54.27 27.37
CA ARG A 711 16.48 53.02 27.67
C ARG A 711 15.51 53.25 28.82
N SER A 712 14.30 52.73 28.69
CA SER A 712 13.27 52.70 29.70
C SER A 712 13.61 51.69 30.79
N ALA A 713 13.24 52.00 32.03
CA ALA A 713 13.39 51.04 33.12
C ALA A 713 12.36 49.90 32.99
N ALA A 714 12.70 48.69 33.43
CA ALA A 714 11.76 47.56 33.49
C ALA A 714 10.46 47.91 34.25
N SER A 715 10.57 48.76 35.28
CA SER A 715 9.41 49.26 36.04
C SER A 715 8.46 50.14 35.22
N GLU A 716 8.96 50.90 34.24
CA GLU A 716 8.14 51.75 33.36
C GLU A 716 7.36 50.89 32.36
N VAL A 717 8.02 49.89 31.77
CA VAL A 717 7.37 48.90 30.89
C VAL A 717 6.32 48.09 31.66
N ALA A 718 6.58 47.74 32.92
CA ALA A 718 5.60 47.07 33.79
C ALA A 718 4.35 47.93 34.04
N VAL A 719 4.53 49.24 34.26
CA VAL A 719 3.43 50.18 34.48
C VAL A 719 2.60 50.35 33.20
N ALA A 720 3.26 50.49 32.04
CA ALA A 720 2.59 50.55 30.75
C ALA A 720 1.76 49.27 30.49
N LEU A 721 2.35 48.09 30.72
CA LEU A 721 1.67 46.81 30.52
C LEU A 721 0.41 46.67 31.40
N LYS A 722 0.49 47.03 32.69
CA LYS A 722 -0.68 47.04 33.60
C LYS A 722 -1.80 47.95 33.11
N ARG A 723 -1.47 49.11 32.53
CA ARG A 723 -2.47 50.04 31.97
C ARG A 723 -3.12 49.47 30.71
N ILE A 724 -2.37 48.76 29.87
CA ILE A 724 -2.92 48.10 28.68
C ILE A 724 -3.90 46.98 29.09
N GLU A 725 -3.53 46.18 30.09
CA GLU A 725 -4.41 45.14 30.67
C GLU A 725 -5.68 45.74 31.30
N ALA A 726 -5.54 46.87 31.99
CA ALA A 726 -6.69 47.59 32.54
C ALA A 726 -7.63 48.07 31.43
N LEU A 727 -7.08 48.52 30.28
CA LEU A 727 -7.88 48.91 29.12
C LEU A 727 -8.57 47.69 28.50
N ASP A 728 -7.86 46.58 28.27
CA ASP A 728 -8.43 45.33 27.73
C ASP A 728 -9.58 44.81 28.61
N GLY A 729 -9.46 44.94 29.93
CA GLY A 729 -10.49 44.58 30.91
C GLY A 729 -11.78 45.39 30.79
N GLN A 730 -11.72 46.68 30.40
CA GLN A 730 -12.92 47.50 30.19
C GLN A 730 -13.73 47.03 28.96
N TRP A 731 -13.06 46.34 28.05
CA TRP A 731 -13.60 45.83 26.79
C TRP A 731 -13.94 44.31 26.88
N SER A 732 -13.66 43.66 28.00
CA SER A 732 -13.82 42.20 28.16
C SER A 732 -14.92 41.84 29.16
N CYS A 733 -15.73 40.81 28.86
CA CYS A 733 -16.71 40.31 29.81
C CYS A 733 -16.02 39.60 30.99
N PRO A 734 -16.30 39.97 32.26
CA PRO A 734 -15.69 39.33 33.42
C PRO A 734 -15.97 37.82 33.54
N GLN A 735 -17.11 37.35 33.00
CA GLN A 735 -17.52 35.96 33.11
C GLN A 735 -17.04 35.07 31.97
N CYS A 736 -17.43 35.41 30.73
CA CYS A 736 -17.09 34.57 29.58
C CYS A 736 -15.75 34.95 28.94
N ARG A 737 -15.08 36.02 29.42
CA ARG A 737 -13.82 36.56 28.91
C ARG A 737 -13.82 36.90 27.41
N THR A 738 -14.99 36.87 26.76
CA THR A 738 -15.17 37.36 25.40
C THR A 738 -15.44 38.85 25.44
N ARG A 739 -14.93 39.56 24.44
CA ARG A 739 -15.13 40.99 24.37
C ARG A 739 -16.57 41.37 24.01
N VAL A 740 -16.96 42.57 24.40
CA VAL A 740 -18.34 43.06 24.34
C VAL A 740 -18.73 43.56 22.94
N TRP A 741 -18.61 42.73 21.88
CA TRP A 741 -18.95 43.19 20.51
C TRP A 741 -19.34 42.10 19.51
N HIS A 742 -19.75 40.91 19.96
CA HIS A 742 -19.93 39.83 18.99
C HIS A 742 -21.21 40.01 18.12
N ARG A 743 -20.99 40.49 16.89
CA ARG A 743 -21.88 40.55 15.70
C ARG A 743 -23.14 41.43 15.84
N GLY A 744 -23.01 42.70 15.46
CA GLY A 744 -24.17 43.60 15.31
C GLY A 744 -23.79 45.04 14.95
N THR A 745 -24.74 45.96 15.14
CA THR A 745 -24.45 47.39 15.19
C THR A 745 -23.98 47.78 16.60
N PRO A 746 -23.24 48.89 16.77
CA PRO A 746 -22.78 49.37 18.09
C PRO A 746 -23.91 49.64 19.09
N GLU A 747 -25.17 49.74 18.66
CA GLU A 747 -26.32 49.89 19.55
C GLU A 747 -26.81 48.57 20.19
N ALA A 748 -26.34 47.41 19.70
CA ALA A 748 -26.79 46.08 20.13
C ALA A 748 -25.63 45.16 20.59
N ALA A 749 -24.45 45.71 20.83
CA ALA A 749 -23.23 44.94 21.10
C ALA A 749 -23.30 44.24 22.47
N ARG A 750 -23.04 42.93 22.49
CA ARG A 750 -22.99 42.10 23.71
C ARG A 750 -21.82 41.12 23.66
N CYS A 751 -21.38 40.67 24.83
CA CYS A 751 -20.46 39.54 24.95
C CYS A 751 -21.15 38.21 24.61
N LYS A 752 -20.38 37.13 24.41
CA LYS A 752 -20.90 35.79 24.03
C LYS A 752 -21.93 35.23 25.03
N CYS A 753 -21.76 35.49 26.34
CA CYS A 753 -22.74 35.08 27.36
C CYS A 753 -23.89 36.08 27.59
N GLY A 754 -23.93 37.20 26.86
CA GLY A 754 -24.98 38.21 26.94
C GLY A 754 -25.00 39.10 28.19
N GLN A 755 -24.11 38.87 29.16
CA GLN A 755 -24.11 39.56 30.46
C GLN A 755 -23.47 40.96 30.49
N THR A 756 -22.65 41.28 29.50
CA THR A 756 -22.03 42.60 29.35
C THR A 756 -22.45 43.15 27.99
N ALA A 757 -22.78 44.45 27.94
CA ALA A 757 -23.30 45.12 26.75
C ALA A 757 -22.62 46.48 26.52
N PHE A 758 -22.59 46.91 25.27
CA PHE A 758 -22.11 48.21 24.84
C PHE A 758 -23.18 48.89 23.94
N PRO A 759 -23.50 50.18 24.16
CA PRO A 759 -23.03 51.04 25.25
C PRO A 759 -23.49 50.49 26.62
N PRO A 760 -22.73 50.73 27.70
CA PRO A 760 -23.08 50.21 29.02
C PRO A 760 -24.46 50.72 29.44
N ILE A 761 -25.43 49.82 29.53
CA ILE A 761 -26.79 50.13 29.97
C ILE A 761 -26.76 50.15 31.50
N PRO A 762 -27.23 51.22 32.17
CA PRO A 762 -27.38 51.21 33.62
C PRO A 762 -28.33 50.08 34.02
N VAL A 763 -27.90 49.23 34.94
CA VAL A 763 -28.73 48.14 35.46
C VAL A 763 -29.89 48.75 36.24
N GLY A 764 -31.09 48.75 35.64
CA GLY A 764 -32.32 49.25 36.26
C GLY A 764 -32.89 50.52 35.59
N GLN A 765 -33.53 50.36 34.44
CA GLN A 765 -34.70 51.12 34.01
C GLN A 765 -35.68 50.18 33.31
#